data_AF-A0A1H6FJT5-F1
#
_entry.id   AF-A0A1H6FJT5-F1
#
_cell.length_a   1.000
_cell.length_b   1.000
_cell.length_c   1.000
_cell.angle_alpha   90.00
_cell.angle_beta   90.00
_cell.angle_gamma   90.00
#
_symmetry.space_group_name_H-M   'P 1'
#
loop_
_entity.id
_entity.type
_entity.pdbx_description
1 polymer ?
#
loop_
_entity_poly.entity_id
_entity_poly.type
_entity_poly.pdbx_seq_one_letter_code
_entity_poly.pdbx_strand_id
1 'polypeptide(L)'
;MNGRRRTFSAFLRLVPLVGAVAGLLGAAVAEAAPSGLPRTAGPDLLRWPPAVAPQLTNTGIWRAPPILVSGSSAYRDGEYLYQDYLFDDNGAKGQFRDYSEPQPTQTAPPQGTYTYPSAPQYRRNVADLVEVRVKPLAEAVAFRVTLNTMTDPALVGVTLALGRPGSATRPYPLGANASGPADVFVTVNGSTAYLTDAAGRTTRTSAISSSVDSARSQLEVRVPRSVWDPGAGRGLVAVGVGLWDRRAQRYLVPQAVRDAEHPDGAAGLAQPTAFFNVAFRREPATCCSSTAWRDQLQAAELAKGNMTPFTREIDFGKLERRVNDESDVQRYGSLNRIFASHFTTGAGQGVDLSVNCDNIPRDCPGQYQGQLQPYNLYVPKASSGPYGLVLLLHAHSANHNQFSESRTQAQLAQRSGTTSVVLTPLARGPDGAYRDAALADVFEAWADVARHYQLDPSLTVVAGYSMGAGGTYQLAQQFPDLFAGAFVEVGANLQPGRAASLRWVPVIQWNAVVDEFVRPDYYLTDARTMFGLGYRYELDLFPIAEHLTLAINDSVTPAADYLGARRVVSDPPPSGVQAGAGVLTGGAIPALPYTRQFQTWGEAPRFVPRDRLDLKLRNIASLAIDLARARLSCKARVRVDSDGPAVIAFVGRRCGSGESRTVSVPAGPSVVTPMSGSAGSVKRRAKPRSRGNHRSRRSSSNRSRRSRSVRRDHGSIRSSA
;
A
#
# COMPACT_ATOMS: atom_id res chain seq x y z
N MET A 1 -44.58 -30.37 -17.74
CA MET A 1 -44.94 -29.32 -18.71
C MET A 1 -46.24 -28.64 -18.29
N ASN A 2 -46.31 -27.33 -18.53
CA ASN A 2 -47.48 -26.44 -18.50
C ASN A 2 -48.07 -25.99 -17.15
N GLY A 3 -47.41 -24.99 -16.57
CA GLY A 3 -47.89 -23.60 -16.58
C GLY A 3 -49.18 -23.24 -15.84
N ARG A 4 -49.07 -22.31 -14.87
CA ARG A 4 -49.83 -21.04 -14.84
C ARG A 4 -49.43 -20.18 -13.64
N ARG A 5 -49.20 -18.89 -13.90
CA ARG A 5 -49.09 -17.79 -12.92
C ARG A 5 -50.39 -17.65 -12.12
N ARG A 6 -50.30 -17.37 -10.81
CA ARG A 6 -51.20 -16.44 -10.10
C ARG A 6 -50.49 -15.74 -8.93
N THR A 7 -50.75 -14.45 -8.88
CA THR A 7 -50.45 -13.40 -7.90
C THR A 7 -50.98 -13.68 -6.49
N PHE A 8 -50.28 -13.19 -5.46
CA PHE A 8 -50.88 -12.91 -4.15
C PHE A 8 -50.37 -11.58 -3.57
N SER A 9 -51.32 -10.66 -3.35
CA SER A 9 -51.15 -9.42 -2.58
C SER A 9 -51.06 -9.73 -1.09
N ALA A 10 -50.09 -9.14 -0.40
CA ALA A 10 -49.98 -9.21 1.05
C ALA A 10 -50.53 -7.93 1.70
N PHE A 11 -51.44 -8.13 2.66
CA PHE A 11 -52.10 -7.10 3.45
C PHE A 11 -51.16 -6.48 4.49
N LEU A 12 -51.25 -5.16 4.60
CA LEU A 12 -50.61 -4.30 5.59
C LEU A 12 -51.32 -4.44 6.95
N ARG A 13 -50.58 -4.68 8.05
CA ARG A 13 -51.01 -4.33 9.41
C ARG A 13 -49.83 -3.78 10.22
N LEU A 14 -50.02 -2.55 10.72
CA LEU A 14 -49.14 -1.78 11.60
C LEU A 14 -48.98 -2.40 12.99
N VAL A 15 -47.79 -2.24 13.58
CA VAL A 15 -47.51 -2.23 15.03
C VAL A 15 -46.49 -1.10 15.30
N PRO A 16 -46.60 -0.32 16.40
CA PRO A 16 -46.19 1.08 16.45
C PRO A 16 -44.73 1.33 16.89
N LEU A 17 -44.29 2.54 16.54
CA LEU A 17 -43.01 3.19 16.84
C LEU A 17 -42.92 3.61 18.32
N VAL A 18 -41.90 3.18 19.07
CA VAL A 18 -41.42 3.85 20.31
C VAL A 18 -39.90 3.68 20.46
N GLY A 19 -39.19 4.80 20.56
CA GLY A 19 -37.94 4.89 21.34
C GLY A 19 -36.62 4.82 20.57
N ALA A 20 -36.30 5.82 19.75
CA ALA A 20 -34.91 6.08 19.36
C ALA A 20 -34.14 6.64 20.56
N VAL A 21 -33.43 5.78 21.28
CA VAL A 21 -32.36 6.22 22.19
C VAL A 21 -31.16 6.57 21.32
N ALA A 22 -30.82 7.86 21.29
CA ALA A 22 -29.62 8.38 20.66
C ALA A 22 -28.38 7.79 21.35
N GLY A 23 -27.88 6.68 20.80
CA GLY A 23 -26.53 6.20 21.09
C GLY A 23 -25.52 7.15 20.46
N LEU A 24 -24.74 7.81 21.30
CA LEU A 24 -23.52 8.54 20.92
C LEU A 24 -22.57 7.57 20.22
N LEU A 25 -22.71 7.44 18.89
CA LEU A 25 -21.67 6.94 18.03
C LEU A 25 -20.50 7.92 18.13
N GLY A 26 -19.40 7.47 18.71
CA GLY A 26 -18.14 8.21 18.71
C GLY A 26 -17.86 8.68 17.29
N ALA A 27 -17.60 9.97 17.14
CA ALA A 27 -17.25 10.56 15.86
C ALA A 27 -16.04 9.81 15.30
N ALA A 28 -16.28 8.96 14.29
CA ALA A 28 -15.24 8.57 13.36
C ALA A 28 -14.69 9.89 12.82
N VAL A 29 -13.42 10.19 13.13
CA VAL A 29 -12.70 11.27 12.46
C VAL A 29 -12.81 10.94 10.98
N ALA A 30 -13.55 11.74 10.22
CA ALA A 30 -13.65 11.58 8.78
C ALA A 30 -12.23 11.74 8.24
N GLU A 31 -11.59 10.61 7.93
CA GLU A 31 -10.26 10.58 7.35
C GLU A 31 -10.33 11.36 6.03
N ALA A 32 -9.49 12.38 5.88
CA ALA A 32 -9.50 13.22 4.70
C ALA A 32 -9.30 12.35 3.45
N ALA A 33 -10.01 12.67 2.36
CA ALA A 33 -9.79 12.00 1.09
C ALA A 33 -8.30 12.02 0.74
N PRO A 34 -7.72 10.93 0.19
CA PRO A 34 -6.28 10.84 -0.06
C PRO A 34 -5.81 12.06 -0.84
N SER A 35 -4.85 12.80 -0.26
CA SER A 35 -4.32 14.00 -0.90
C SER A 35 -3.33 13.60 -1.98
N GLY A 36 -3.48 14.13 -3.19
CA GLY A 36 -2.48 13.91 -4.23
C GLY A 36 -2.69 12.69 -5.12
N LEU A 37 -3.85 12.03 -5.07
CA LEU A 37 -4.22 11.04 -6.08
C LEU A 37 -4.84 11.69 -7.33
N PRO A 38 -4.68 11.07 -8.52
CA PRO A 38 -5.44 11.46 -9.69
C PRO A 38 -6.95 11.32 -9.43
N ARG A 39 -7.71 12.39 -9.72
CA ARG A 39 -9.16 12.43 -9.43
C ARG A 39 -9.98 11.36 -10.17
N THR A 40 -9.54 10.96 -11.36
CA THR A 40 -10.32 10.13 -12.28
C THR A 40 -9.49 9.10 -13.04
N ALA A 41 -8.15 9.18 -12.97
CA ALA A 41 -7.28 8.22 -13.65
C ALA A 41 -7.07 7.00 -12.74
N GLY A 42 -6.83 5.84 -13.35
CA GLY A 42 -6.68 4.58 -12.64
C GLY A 42 -7.99 4.03 -12.06
N PRO A 43 -7.93 2.83 -11.46
CA PRO A 43 -9.10 2.17 -10.90
C PRO A 43 -9.70 2.96 -9.74
N ASP A 44 -11.01 2.80 -9.52
CA ASP A 44 -11.72 3.43 -8.39
C ASP A 44 -11.18 2.99 -7.02
N LEU A 45 -10.53 1.82 -6.97
CA LEU A 45 -9.86 1.29 -5.79
C LEU A 45 -8.89 2.28 -5.14
N LEU A 46 -8.18 3.11 -5.93
CA LEU A 46 -7.30 4.17 -5.43
C LEU A 46 -8.04 5.18 -4.52
N ARG A 47 -9.34 5.34 -4.74
CA ARG A 47 -10.17 6.37 -4.10
C ARG A 47 -11.18 5.80 -3.10
N TRP A 48 -11.16 4.48 -2.86
CA TRP A 48 -12.03 3.86 -1.86
C TRP A 48 -11.68 4.38 -0.46
N PRO A 49 -12.63 4.39 0.50
CA PRO A 49 -12.28 4.57 1.90
C PRO A 49 -11.32 3.46 2.36
N PRO A 50 -10.52 3.68 3.42
CA PRO A 50 -9.72 2.61 4.02
C PRO A 50 -10.58 1.41 4.38
N ALA A 51 -10.05 0.21 4.17
CA ALA A 51 -10.69 -0.99 4.71
C ALA A 51 -10.50 -1.05 6.23
N VAL A 52 -11.37 -1.81 6.90
CA VAL A 52 -11.24 -2.07 8.34
C VAL A 52 -10.87 -3.53 8.52
N ALA A 53 -9.71 -3.78 9.13
CA ALA A 53 -9.29 -5.11 9.54
C ALA A 53 -9.66 -5.36 11.00
N PRO A 54 -10.40 -6.44 11.35
CA PRO A 54 -10.76 -6.77 12.73
C PRO A 54 -9.58 -6.75 13.70
N GLN A 55 -8.42 -7.25 13.26
CA GLN A 55 -7.16 -7.27 14.02
C GLN A 55 -6.73 -5.88 14.52
N LEU A 56 -7.01 -4.83 13.75
CA LEU A 56 -6.63 -3.45 14.07
C LEU A 56 -7.72 -2.68 14.83
N THR A 57 -8.87 -3.30 15.10
CA THR A 57 -9.96 -2.65 15.85
C THR A 57 -9.75 -2.76 17.35
N ASN A 58 -10.22 -1.75 18.08
CA ASN A 58 -10.12 -1.69 19.54
C ASN A 58 -11.50 -1.83 20.19
N THR A 59 -11.56 -2.51 21.33
CA THR A 59 -12.74 -2.65 22.19
C THR A 59 -12.36 -2.54 23.66
N GLY A 60 -13.34 -2.37 24.54
CA GLY A 60 -13.12 -2.35 25.98
C GLY A 60 -12.24 -1.19 26.44
N ILE A 61 -11.10 -1.49 27.05
CA ILE A 61 -10.18 -0.49 27.61
C ILE A 61 -9.25 0.14 26.56
N TRP A 62 -9.13 -0.47 25.38
CA TRP A 62 -8.21 -0.06 24.31
C TRP A 62 -8.83 1.04 23.47
N ARG A 63 -8.07 2.12 23.22
CA ARG A 63 -8.55 3.30 22.46
C ARG A 63 -7.52 3.84 21.48
N ALA A 64 -6.22 3.71 21.75
CA ALA A 64 -5.19 4.33 20.92
C ALA A 64 -5.18 3.79 19.48
N PRO A 65 -5.00 4.63 18.44
CA PRO A 65 -4.84 4.14 17.07
C PRO A 65 -3.55 3.32 16.92
N PRO A 66 -3.53 2.26 16.08
CA PRO A 66 -2.32 1.47 15.81
C PRO A 66 -1.21 2.30 15.14
N ILE A 67 0.04 1.85 15.22
CA ILE A 67 1.19 2.58 14.65
C ILE A 67 1.26 2.39 13.13
N LEU A 68 1.01 1.15 12.66
CA LEU A 68 1.07 0.74 11.24
C LEU A 68 2.42 0.98 10.55
N VAL A 69 3.48 1.19 11.33
CA VAL A 69 4.88 1.15 10.90
C VAL A 69 5.52 0.01 11.68
N SER A 70 6.00 -1.02 10.98
CA SER A 70 6.55 -2.22 11.61
C SER A 70 7.87 -1.95 12.32
N GLY A 71 8.16 -2.75 13.36
CA GLY A 71 9.35 -2.60 14.20
C GLY A 71 9.40 -1.30 15.01
N SER A 72 8.25 -0.65 15.21
CA SER A 72 8.15 0.64 15.89
C SER A 72 7.37 0.52 17.20
N SER A 73 7.62 1.46 18.11
CA SER A 73 6.86 1.59 19.36
C SER A 73 6.41 3.03 19.61
N ALA A 74 5.34 3.19 20.37
CA ALA A 74 4.81 4.51 20.74
C ALA A 74 4.07 4.47 22.09
N TYR A 75 4.00 5.63 22.73
CA TYR A 75 3.06 5.90 23.82
C TYR A 75 1.91 6.73 23.26
N ARG A 76 0.65 6.31 23.47
CA ARG A 76 -0.54 7.01 22.99
C ARG A 76 -1.69 6.89 23.99
N ASP A 77 -2.20 8.01 24.50
CA ASP A 77 -3.36 8.08 25.41
C ASP A 77 -3.34 7.04 26.56
N GLY A 78 -2.16 6.89 27.18
CA GLY A 78 -1.96 5.95 28.30
C GLY A 78 -1.82 4.48 27.90
N GLU A 79 -1.64 4.20 26.62
CA GLU A 79 -1.26 2.88 26.10
C GLU A 79 0.17 2.91 25.56
N TYR A 80 0.94 1.85 25.82
CA TYR A 80 2.15 1.55 25.10
C TYR A 80 1.81 0.61 23.95
N LEU A 81 2.36 0.86 22.76
CA LEU A 81 2.13 0.08 21.56
C LEU A 81 3.46 -0.36 20.98
N TYR A 82 3.53 -1.60 20.51
CA TYR A 82 4.55 -2.13 19.62
C TYR A 82 3.86 -2.72 18.40
N GLN A 83 4.32 -2.34 17.21
CA GLN A 83 3.81 -2.87 15.93
C GLN A 83 4.87 -3.73 15.27
N ASP A 84 4.49 -4.94 14.91
CA ASP A 84 5.41 -5.94 14.42
C ASP A 84 5.54 -5.95 12.89
N TYR A 85 6.45 -6.76 12.36
CA TYR A 85 6.49 -7.12 10.93
C TYR A 85 5.50 -8.26 10.68
N LEU A 86 4.99 -8.37 9.45
CA LEU A 86 4.04 -9.43 9.08
C LEU A 86 4.75 -10.54 8.34
N PHE A 87 4.26 -11.78 8.53
CA PHE A 87 4.70 -13.00 7.85
C PHE A 87 6.16 -13.38 8.10
N ASP A 88 6.68 -12.98 9.25
CA ASP A 88 8.10 -13.14 9.58
C ASP A 88 8.34 -13.97 10.86
N ASP A 89 7.34 -14.77 11.19
CA ASP A 89 7.30 -15.79 12.23
C ASP A 89 8.11 -17.05 11.85
N ASN A 90 9.34 -16.85 11.37
CA ASN A 90 10.23 -17.91 10.90
C ASN A 90 11.14 -18.49 12.01
N GLY A 91 11.01 -18.02 13.26
CA GLY A 91 11.71 -18.53 14.42
C GLY A 91 13.24 -18.46 14.33
N ALA A 92 13.92 -19.44 14.92
CA ALA A 92 15.39 -19.48 15.01
C ALA A 92 16.06 -19.90 13.69
N LYS A 93 17.33 -19.49 13.51
CA LYS A 93 18.19 -19.92 12.41
C LYS A 93 18.90 -21.24 12.71
N GLY A 94 18.38 -22.34 12.17
CA GLY A 94 19.07 -23.63 12.06
C GLY A 94 19.99 -23.70 10.84
N GLN A 95 20.47 -24.90 10.53
CA GLN A 95 21.36 -25.17 9.39
C GLN A 95 20.62 -25.09 8.05
N PHE A 96 19.43 -25.69 7.97
CA PHE A 96 18.65 -25.76 6.74
C PHE A 96 17.15 -25.66 7.06
N ARG A 97 16.40 -25.07 6.13
CA ARG A 97 14.93 -25.08 6.12
C ARG A 97 14.42 -26.34 5.41
N ASP A 98 13.19 -26.75 5.70
CA ASP A 98 12.54 -27.85 5.00
C ASP A 98 12.45 -27.55 3.49
N TYR A 99 13.24 -28.28 2.69
CA TYR A 99 13.24 -28.17 1.23
C TYR A 99 12.10 -28.96 0.57
N SER A 100 11.33 -29.74 1.34
CA SER A 100 10.15 -30.45 0.84
C SER A 100 8.94 -29.51 0.64
N GLU A 101 8.96 -28.31 1.22
CA GLU A 101 8.02 -27.24 0.88
C GLU A 101 8.59 -26.25 -0.14
N PRO A 102 7.72 -25.67 -0.98
CA PRO A 102 8.05 -24.45 -1.71
C PRO A 102 8.55 -23.38 -0.74
N GLN A 103 9.67 -22.75 -1.09
CA GLN A 103 10.22 -21.66 -0.30
C GLN A 103 9.36 -20.39 -0.51
N PRO A 104 9.16 -19.56 0.53
CA PRO A 104 8.35 -18.34 0.43
C PRO A 104 8.89 -17.34 -0.60
N THR A 105 10.20 -17.36 -0.84
CA THR A 105 10.94 -16.50 -1.77
C THR A 105 12.28 -17.17 -2.05
N GLN A 106 12.70 -17.30 -3.30
CA GLN A 106 13.99 -17.92 -3.64
C GLN A 106 15.15 -16.91 -3.59
N THR A 107 14.93 -15.67 -4.02
CA THR A 107 15.97 -14.62 -4.08
C THR A 107 16.03 -13.77 -2.82
N ALA A 108 15.08 -13.98 -1.90
CA ALA A 108 14.89 -13.17 -0.69
C ALA A 108 14.44 -14.02 0.53
N PRO A 109 15.08 -15.18 0.84
CA PRO A 109 14.59 -16.11 1.84
C PRO A 109 14.60 -15.51 3.27
N PRO A 110 13.70 -15.98 4.16
CA PRO A 110 13.75 -15.64 5.58
C PRO A 110 15.04 -16.15 6.22
N GLN A 111 15.45 -15.51 7.32
CA GLN A 111 16.63 -15.93 8.07
C GLN A 111 16.32 -17.06 9.06
N GLY A 112 15.10 -17.08 9.59
CA GLY A 112 14.58 -18.19 10.38
C GLY A 112 14.31 -19.42 9.52
N THR A 113 14.61 -20.60 10.05
CA THR A 113 14.46 -21.87 9.34
C THR A 113 13.23 -22.65 9.75
N TYR A 114 12.40 -22.14 10.69
CA TYR A 114 11.26 -22.89 11.17
C TYR A 114 10.17 -23.01 10.10
N THR A 115 9.60 -24.22 10.02
CA THR A 115 8.41 -24.50 9.22
C THR A 115 7.29 -24.95 10.14
N TYR A 116 6.09 -24.44 9.88
CA TYR A 116 4.90 -24.88 10.58
C TYR A 116 4.58 -26.36 10.34
N PRO A 117 3.85 -27.01 11.28
CA PRO A 117 3.29 -28.33 11.05
C PRO A 117 2.42 -28.36 9.79
N SER A 118 2.33 -29.52 9.16
CA SER A 118 1.67 -29.65 7.85
C SER A 118 0.14 -29.55 7.90
N ALA A 119 -0.47 -29.69 9.08
CA ALA A 119 -1.91 -29.65 9.20
C ALA A 119 -2.47 -28.23 8.91
N PRO A 120 -3.58 -28.13 8.16
CA PRO A 120 -4.05 -26.85 7.60
C PRO A 120 -4.53 -25.85 8.66
N GLN A 121 -4.83 -26.29 9.89
CA GLN A 121 -5.22 -25.37 10.96
C GLN A 121 -4.11 -24.38 11.33
N TYR A 122 -2.83 -24.72 11.13
CA TYR A 122 -1.72 -23.81 11.46
C TYR A 122 -1.57 -22.66 10.47
N ARG A 123 -2.11 -22.81 9.24
CA ARG A 123 -2.13 -21.77 8.19
C ARG A 123 -0.78 -21.10 7.92
N ARG A 124 0.33 -21.73 8.31
CA ARG A 124 1.70 -21.21 8.28
C ARG A 124 1.84 -19.77 8.80
N ASN A 125 1.02 -19.39 9.80
CA ASN A 125 0.94 -17.98 10.23
C ASN A 125 0.30 -17.76 11.62
N VAL A 126 -0.10 -18.81 12.34
CA VAL A 126 -0.87 -18.64 13.59
C VAL A 126 -0.05 -18.02 14.73
N ALA A 127 1.28 -18.05 14.66
CA ALA A 127 2.17 -17.37 15.61
C ALA A 127 2.70 -16.02 15.08
N ASP A 128 2.22 -15.54 13.93
CA ASP A 128 2.58 -14.24 13.37
C ASP A 128 1.98 -13.11 14.21
N LEU A 129 2.85 -12.35 14.86
CA LEU A 129 2.48 -11.25 15.74
C LEU A 129 2.17 -10.01 14.89
N VAL A 130 1.13 -9.27 15.25
CA VAL A 130 0.77 -7.99 14.61
C VAL A 130 1.10 -6.84 15.53
N GLU A 131 0.69 -6.94 16.79
CA GLU A 131 0.77 -5.83 17.74
C GLU A 131 0.79 -6.33 19.19
N VAL A 132 1.58 -5.65 20.03
CA VAL A 132 1.51 -5.76 21.50
C VAL A 132 1.10 -4.42 22.09
N ARG A 133 0.17 -4.43 23.05
CA ARG A 133 -0.19 -3.25 23.85
C ARG A 133 -0.07 -3.47 25.33
N VAL A 134 0.25 -2.41 26.06
CA VAL A 134 0.32 -2.39 27.53
C VAL A 134 -0.44 -1.20 28.07
N LYS A 135 -1.27 -1.41 29.11
CA LYS A 135 -2.05 -0.36 29.76
C LYS A 135 -2.13 -0.60 31.28
N PRO A 136 -1.68 0.35 32.12
CA PRO A 136 -1.91 0.23 33.56
C PRO A 136 -3.40 0.41 33.88
N LEU A 137 -3.91 -0.44 34.76
CA LEU A 137 -5.20 -0.30 35.42
C LEU A 137 -4.98 -0.10 36.92
N ALA A 138 -6.07 0.12 37.67
CA ALA A 138 -6.01 0.26 39.12
C ALA A 138 -5.43 -1.00 39.77
N GLU A 139 -6.02 -2.17 39.49
CA GLU A 139 -5.68 -3.44 40.16
C GLU A 139 -4.76 -4.37 39.35
N ALA A 140 -4.45 -4.01 38.10
CA ALA A 140 -3.72 -4.87 37.18
C ALA A 140 -2.93 -4.08 36.13
N VAL A 141 -2.03 -4.74 35.43
CA VAL A 141 -1.53 -4.29 34.12
C VAL A 141 -2.19 -5.15 33.05
N ALA A 142 -2.83 -4.50 32.08
CA ALA A 142 -3.43 -5.16 30.94
C ALA A 142 -2.44 -5.22 29.77
N PHE A 143 -2.40 -6.38 29.12
CA PHE A 143 -1.68 -6.63 27.89
C PHE A 143 -2.66 -7.04 26.81
N ARG A 144 -2.44 -6.57 25.58
CA ARG A 144 -3.10 -7.12 24.39
C ARG A 144 -2.05 -7.65 23.44
N VAL A 145 -2.25 -8.86 22.94
CA VAL A 145 -1.43 -9.46 21.90
C VAL A 145 -2.34 -9.80 20.73
N THR A 146 -2.04 -9.20 19.58
CA THR A 146 -2.81 -9.39 18.34
C THR A 146 -2.00 -10.27 17.41
N LEU A 147 -2.60 -11.33 16.90
CA LEU A 147 -2.01 -12.24 15.90
C LEU A 147 -2.61 -11.97 14.52
N ASN A 148 -1.87 -12.25 13.46
CA ASN A 148 -2.34 -12.03 12.10
C ASN A 148 -3.41 -13.07 11.73
N THR A 149 -3.18 -14.32 12.13
CA THR A 149 -4.06 -15.48 11.91
C THR A 149 -4.45 -16.12 13.24
N MET A 150 -5.73 -16.44 13.42
CA MET A 150 -6.21 -17.23 14.56
C MET A 150 -7.34 -18.17 14.11
N THR A 151 -6.95 -19.40 13.76
CA THR A 151 -7.89 -20.48 13.42
C THR A 151 -8.45 -21.17 14.66
N ASP A 152 -7.60 -21.39 15.65
CA ASP A 152 -7.94 -21.96 16.95
C ASP A 152 -6.94 -21.42 18.00
N PRO A 153 -7.42 -20.68 19.02
CA PRO A 153 -6.55 -20.09 20.04
C PRO A 153 -5.78 -21.11 20.88
N ALA A 154 -6.19 -22.38 20.88
CA ALA A 154 -5.49 -23.43 21.59
C ALA A 154 -4.22 -23.93 20.86
N LEU A 155 -3.95 -23.48 19.63
CA LEU A 155 -2.70 -23.80 18.89
C LEU A 155 -1.50 -22.94 19.29
N VAL A 156 -1.72 -21.83 19.99
CA VAL A 156 -0.68 -20.81 20.20
C VAL A 156 -0.51 -20.54 21.69
N GLY A 157 0.75 -20.44 22.12
CA GLY A 157 1.14 -19.98 23.44
C GLY A 157 1.80 -18.62 23.37
N VAL A 158 1.48 -17.73 24.30
CA VAL A 158 2.14 -16.43 24.44
C VAL A 158 2.75 -16.33 25.83
N THR A 159 4.03 -15.99 25.92
CA THR A 159 4.70 -15.75 27.20
C THR A 159 5.09 -14.28 27.33
N LEU A 160 4.63 -13.66 28.41
CA LEU A 160 5.06 -12.33 28.88
C LEU A 160 6.16 -12.54 29.93
N ALA A 161 7.38 -12.08 29.65
CA ALA A 161 8.43 -11.98 30.66
C ALA A 161 8.36 -10.59 31.29
N LEU A 162 8.16 -10.53 32.60
CA LEU A 162 7.89 -9.30 33.33
C LEU A 162 8.92 -9.09 34.42
N GLY A 163 9.52 -7.92 34.47
CA GLY A 163 10.53 -7.58 35.46
C GLY A 163 10.71 -6.08 35.63
N ARG A 164 11.90 -5.69 36.06
CA ARG A 164 12.34 -4.30 36.24
C ARG A 164 13.73 -4.13 35.61
N PRO A 165 14.17 -2.89 35.34
CA PRO A 165 15.55 -2.64 34.95
C PRO A 165 16.53 -3.34 35.91
N GLY A 166 17.40 -4.19 35.37
CA GLY A 166 18.35 -4.99 36.15
C GLY A 166 17.85 -6.37 36.62
N SER A 167 16.64 -6.81 36.25
CA SER A 167 16.19 -8.18 36.52
C SER A 167 17.17 -9.23 35.98
N ALA A 168 17.36 -10.31 36.74
CA ALA A 168 18.26 -11.39 36.36
C ALA A 168 17.71 -12.20 35.17
N THR A 169 18.61 -12.73 34.34
CA THR A 169 18.26 -13.66 33.27
C THR A 169 17.77 -14.99 33.85
N ARG A 170 16.62 -15.47 33.35
CA ARG A 170 15.98 -16.71 33.78
C ARG A 170 15.50 -17.51 32.57
N PRO A 171 15.39 -18.84 32.69
CA PRO A 171 14.80 -19.67 31.66
C PRO A 171 13.30 -19.39 31.55
N TYR A 172 12.82 -19.24 30.32
CA TYR A 172 11.39 -19.20 30.01
C TYR A 172 10.77 -20.57 30.31
N PRO A 173 9.54 -20.60 30.85
CA PRO A 173 8.94 -21.84 31.34
C PRO A 173 8.36 -22.70 30.20
N LEU A 174 7.78 -23.85 30.58
CA LEU A 174 6.91 -24.66 29.73
C LEU A 174 7.55 -25.07 28.39
N GLY A 175 8.85 -25.40 28.42
CA GLY A 175 9.57 -25.94 27.27
C GLY A 175 9.91 -24.91 26.19
N ALA A 176 9.88 -23.61 26.49
CA ALA A 176 10.17 -22.56 25.51
C ALA A 176 11.62 -22.56 25.02
N ASN A 177 12.55 -23.20 25.75
CA ASN A 177 13.98 -23.29 25.41
C ASN A 177 14.64 -21.93 25.13
N ALA A 178 14.21 -20.90 25.86
CA ALA A 178 14.73 -19.54 25.76
C ALA A 178 15.07 -19.02 27.17
N SER A 179 15.89 -17.98 27.25
CA SER A 179 16.26 -17.30 28.49
C SER A 179 16.30 -15.79 28.28
N GLY A 180 15.88 -15.04 29.29
CA GLY A 180 15.95 -13.59 29.27
C GLY A 180 15.68 -12.97 30.64
N PRO A 181 15.92 -11.67 30.82
CA PRO A 181 15.66 -10.96 32.06
C PRO A 181 14.17 -10.99 32.44
N ALA A 182 13.87 -11.47 33.66
CA ALA A 182 12.50 -11.47 34.20
C ALA A 182 12.51 -11.64 35.72
N ASP A 183 11.47 -11.13 36.39
CA ASP A 183 11.14 -11.48 37.77
C ASP A 183 10.09 -12.59 37.82
N VAL A 184 9.12 -12.53 36.89
CA VAL A 184 8.07 -13.54 36.70
C VAL A 184 7.78 -13.77 35.21
N PHE A 185 7.24 -14.94 34.87
CA PHE A 185 6.69 -15.20 33.55
C PHE A 185 5.19 -15.49 33.62
N VAL A 186 4.44 -14.94 32.68
CA VAL A 186 3.03 -15.22 32.47
C VAL A 186 2.85 -15.85 31.11
N THR A 187 2.54 -17.15 31.07
CA THR A 187 2.25 -17.87 29.82
C THR A 187 0.76 -18.10 29.68
N VAL A 188 0.20 -17.79 28.52
CA VAL A 188 -1.23 -18.01 28.21
C VAL A 188 -1.39 -18.88 26.98
N ASN A 189 -2.40 -19.76 27.02
CA ASN A 189 -2.91 -20.52 25.88
C ASN A 189 -4.44 -20.46 25.94
N GLY A 190 -5.04 -19.76 24.98
CA GLY A 190 -6.45 -19.40 25.04
C GLY A 190 -6.81 -18.66 26.34
N SER A 191 -7.80 -19.18 27.07
CA SER A 191 -8.24 -18.65 28.37
C SER A 191 -7.47 -19.20 29.58
N THR A 192 -6.48 -20.07 29.35
CA THR A 192 -5.66 -20.63 30.43
C THR A 192 -4.40 -19.81 30.64
N ALA A 193 -4.08 -19.52 31.91
CA ALA A 193 -2.87 -18.82 32.32
C ALA A 193 -2.00 -19.66 33.27
N TYR A 194 -0.69 -19.51 33.11
CA TYR A 194 0.35 -20.06 33.97
C TYR A 194 1.22 -18.93 34.50
N LEU A 195 1.55 -19.00 35.79
CA LEU A 195 2.51 -18.12 36.44
C LEU A 195 3.76 -18.94 36.79
N THR A 196 4.91 -18.48 36.32
CA THR A 196 6.21 -18.96 36.78
C THR A 196 6.85 -17.91 37.65
N ASP A 197 7.09 -18.27 38.91
CA ASP A 197 7.67 -17.37 39.91
C ASP A 197 9.20 -17.24 39.79
N ALA A 198 9.78 -16.36 40.61
CA ALA A 198 11.21 -16.15 40.71
C ALA A 198 11.99 -17.38 41.25
N ALA A 199 11.34 -18.46 41.67
CA ALA A 199 12.02 -19.73 41.96
C ALA A 199 11.99 -20.70 40.77
N GLY A 200 11.36 -20.31 39.66
CA GLY A 200 11.15 -21.16 38.47
C GLY A 200 9.96 -22.11 38.62
N ARG A 201 9.16 -22.01 39.68
CA ARG A 201 8.01 -22.88 39.88
C ARG A 201 6.84 -22.37 39.05
N THR A 202 6.33 -23.25 38.18
CA THR A 202 5.22 -22.94 37.27
C THR A 202 3.92 -23.50 37.82
N THR A 203 2.88 -22.66 37.88
CA THR A 203 1.54 -23.04 38.36
C THR A 203 0.47 -22.53 37.41
N ARG A 204 -0.52 -23.37 37.11
CA ARG A 204 -1.75 -22.91 36.46
C ARG A 204 -2.54 -22.07 37.46
N THR A 205 -3.04 -20.91 37.04
CA THR A 205 -3.71 -19.97 37.95
C THR A 205 -4.91 -19.29 37.30
N SER A 206 -5.91 -18.97 38.12
CA SER A 206 -7.07 -18.13 37.75
C SER A 206 -6.89 -16.66 38.19
N ALA A 207 -5.83 -16.34 38.94
CA ALA A 207 -5.56 -14.97 39.37
C ALA A 207 -5.23 -14.05 38.19
N ILE A 208 -4.65 -14.60 37.12
CA ILE A 208 -4.39 -13.91 35.86
C ILE A 208 -5.53 -14.23 34.92
N SER A 209 -6.28 -13.21 34.49
CA SER A 209 -7.35 -13.41 33.51
C SER A 209 -6.77 -13.37 32.10
N SER A 210 -7.08 -14.37 31.28
CA SER A 210 -6.84 -14.37 29.84
C SER A 210 -8.16 -14.50 29.10
N SER A 211 -8.39 -13.66 28.09
CA SER A 211 -9.56 -13.72 27.23
C SER A 211 -9.15 -13.62 25.77
N VAL A 212 -9.92 -14.28 24.90
CA VAL A 212 -9.64 -14.34 23.46
C VAL A 212 -10.82 -13.77 22.70
N ASP A 213 -10.51 -12.90 21.75
CA ASP A 213 -11.42 -12.49 20.69
C ASP A 213 -10.92 -13.07 19.36
N SER A 214 -11.49 -14.21 18.97
CA SER A 214 -11.08 -14.90 17.75
C SER A 214 -11.46 -14.16 16.47
N ALA A 215 -12.48 -13.29 16.50
CA ALA A 215 -12.82 -12.48 15.34
C ALA A 215 -11.77 -11.40 15.08
N ARG A 216 -11.14 -10.88 16.14
CA ARG A 216 -10.05 -9.90 16.05
C ARG A 216 -8.65 -10.54 16.14
N SER A 217 -8.55 -11.85 16.35
CA SER A 217 -7.28 -12.53 16.65
C SER A 217 -6.52 -11.90 17.83
N GLN A 218 -7.25 -11.43 18.86
CA GLN A 218 -6.69 -10.69 19.99
C GLN A 218 -6.77 -11.51 21.28
N LEU A 219 -5.67 -11.55 22.04
CA LEU A 219 -5.63 -12.04 23.41
C LEU A 219 -5.48 -10.84 24.36
N GLU A 220 -6.37 -10.71 25.33
CA GLU A 220 -6.22 -9.77 26.45
C GLU A 220 -5.84 -10.53 27.71
N VAL A 221 -4.71 -10.15 28.32
CA VAL A 221 -4.17 -10.73 29.55
C VAL A 221 -4.13 -9.63 30.62
N ARG A 222 -4.73 -9.88 31.79
CA ARG A 222 -4.64 -8.96 32.93
C ARG A 222 -3.81 -9.61 34.03
N VAL A 223 -2.67 -9.00 34.30
CA VAL A 223 -1.74 -9.43 35.34
C VAL A 223 -2.00 -8.57 36.58
N PRO A 224 -2.48 -9.15 37.70
CA PRO A 224 -2.73 -8.39 38.92
C PRO A 224 -1.46 -7.70 39.42
N ARG A 225 -1.59 -6.52 40.04
CA ARG A 225 -0.44 -5.84 40.66
C ARG A 225 0.20 -6.64 41.79
N SER A 226 -0.55 -7.54 42.43
CA SER A 226 0.01 -8.49 43.41
C SER A 226 0.98 -9.52 42.80
N VAL A 227 0.90 -9.76 41.49
CA VAL A 227 1.84 -10.63 40.75
C VAL A 227 3.01 -9.82 40.21
N TRP A 228 2.73 -8.66 39.61
CA TRP A 228 3.76 -7.77 39.09
C TRP A 228 3.28 -6.32 39.13
N ASP A 229 3.99 -5.48 39.88
CA ASP A 229 3.72 -4.05 39.99
C ASP A 229 4.96 -3.21 39.60
N PRO A 230 4.93 -2.54 38.44
CA PRO A 230 5.96 -1.58 38.05
C PRO A 230 5.81 -0.22 38.74
N GLY A 231 4.71 0.04 39.45
CA GLY A 231 4.38 1.36 40.00
C GLY A 231 4.38 2.44 38.90
N ALA A 232 4.86 3.63 39.23
CA ALA A 232 5.11 4.71 38.27
C ALA A 232 6.51 4.63 37.61
N GLY A 233 7.25 3.55 37.85
CA GLY A 233 8.62 3.36 37.37
C GLY A 233 8.70 2.81 35.94
N ARG A 234 9.86 2.25 35.60
CA ARG A 234 10.03 1.49 34.36
C ARG A 234 9.80 0.01 34.62
N GLY A 235 8.89 -0.61 33.88
CA GLY A 235 8.72 -2.05 33.84
C GLY A 235 9.50 -2.64 32.66
N LEU A 236 10.15 -3.77 32.87
CA LEU A 236 10.81 -4.52 31.81
C LEU A 236 9.84 -5.57 31.26
N VAL A 237 9.62 -5.60 29.95
CA VAL A 237 8.67 -6.50 29.29
C VAL A 237 9.33 -7.15 28.07
N ALA A 238 9.15 -8.46 27.89
CA ALA A 238 9.37 -9.16 26.62
C ALA A 238 8.18 -10.07 26.31
N VAL A 239 7.93 -10.32 25.02
CA VAL A 239 6.85 -11.19 24.56
C VAL A 239 7.38 -12.18 23.53
N GLY A 240 7.15 -13.47 23.78
CA GLY A 240 7.41 -14.56 22.82
C GLY A 240 6.14 -15.30 22.45
N VAL A 241 5.99 -15.61 21.16
CA VAL A 241 4.84 -16.33 20.59
C VAL A 241 5.33 -17.62 19.96
N GLY A 242 4.68 -18.74 20.28
CA GLY A 242 5.05 -20.06 19.76
C GLY A 242 3.86 -21.00 19.68
N LEU A 243 4.08 -22.17 19.09
CA LEU A 243 3.05 -23.20 18.94
C LEU A 243 2.85 -23.98 20.24
N TRP A 244 1.64 -24.45 20.50
CA TRP A 244 1.25 -25.07 21.76
C TRP A 244 0.84 -26.53 21.62
N ASP A 245 1.41 -27.40 22.46
CA ASP A 245 1.00 -28.78 22.62
C ASP A 245 -0.13 -28.83 23.66
N ARG A 246 -1.35 -29.07 23.19
CA ARG A 246 -2.54 -29.16 24.05
C ARG A 246 -2.50 -30.35 25.00
N ARG A 247 -1.84 -31.45 24.63
CA ARG A 247 -1.79 -32.66 25.48
C ARG A 247 -0.75 -32.49 26.56
N ALA A 248 0.44 -32.01 26.20
CA ALA A 248 1.53 -31.80 27.14
C ALA A 248 1.44 -30.47 27.91
N GLN A 249 0.51 -29.58 27.53
CA GLN A 249 0.30 -28.26 28.16
C GLN A 249 1.60 -27.44 28.23
N ARG A 250 2.36 -27.45 27.13
CA ARG A 250 3.65 -26.80 26.98
C ARG A 250 3.87 -26.38 25.53
N TYR A 251 4.94 -25.64 25.26
CA TYR A 251 5.28 -25.28 23.89
C TYR A 251 5.71 -26.48 23.03
N LEU A 252 5.32 -26.44 21.76
CA LEU A 252 5.87 -27.31 20.72
C LEU A 252 7.26 -26.77 20.33
N VAL A 253 8.25 -27.65 20.36
CA VAL A 253 9.61 -27.35 19.95
C VAL A 253 9.83 -27.94 18.56
N PRO A 254 10.45 -27.21 17.63
CA PRO A 254 10.71 -27.76 16.30
C PRO A 254 11.64 -28.98 16.34
N GLN A 255 11.31 -29.96 15.49
CA GLN A 255 12.07 -31.19 15.34
C GLN A 255 12.86 -31.19 14.01
N ALA A 256 13.47 -32.31 13.66
CA ALA A 256 14.26 -32.42 12.43
C ALA A 256 13.38 -32.45 11.16
N VAL A 257 12.22 -33.12 11.23
CA VAL A 257 11.28 -33.29 10.12
C VAL A 257 9.87 -33.08 10.66
N ARG A 258 9.12 -32.14 10.09
CA ARG A 258 7.78 -31.83 10.60
C ARG A 258 6.80 -32.96 10.35
N ASP A 259 5.72 -32.96 11.11
CA ASP A 259 4.56 -33.79 10.85
C ASP A 259 3.28 -32.94 10.90
N ALA A 260 2.11 -33.58 11.02
CA ALA A 260 0.84 -32.87 11.07
C ALA A 260 0.71 -31.92 12.27
N GLU A 261 1.37 -32.22 13.39
CA GLU A 261 1.19 -31.52 14.66
C GLU A 261 2.48 -30.85 15.16
N HIS A 262 3.66 -31.25 14.68
CA HIS A 262 4.97 -30.73 15.12
C HIS A 262 5.71 -29.98 14.02
N PRO A 263 6.30 -28.81 14.34
CA PRO A 263 7.09 -28.02 13.39
C PRO A 263 8.50 -28.59 13.17
N ASP A 264 9.21 -28.10 12.16
CA ASP A 264 10.63 -28.39 11.94
C ASP A 264 11.50 -27.14 11.75
N GLY A 265 12.75 -27.34 11.32
CA GLY A 265 13.74 -26.29 11.13
C GLY A 265 14.77 -26.21 12.24
N ALA A 266 14.80 -27.18 13.16
CA ALA A 266 15.75 -27.22 14.28
C ALA A 266 17.12 -27.84 13.94
N ALA A 267 17.37 -28.22 12.69
CA ALA A 267 18.63 -28.85 12.29
C ALA A 267 19.85 -28.02 12.73
N GLY A 268 20.78 -28.65 13.45
CA GLY A 268 21.99 -27.99 13.98
C GLY A 268 21.78 -27.11 15.21
N LEU A 269 20.57 -27.00 15.77
CA LEU A 269 20.31 -26.33 17.04
C LEU A 269 20.36 -27.34 18.19
N ALA A 270 21.18 -27.10 19.20
CA ALA A 270 21.28 -27.97 20.37
C ALA A 270 20.04 -27.87 21.28
N GLN A 271 19.49 -26.67 21.43
CA GLN A 271 18.26 -26.38 22.20
C GLN A 271 17.41 -25.38 21.41
N PRO A 272 16.67 -25.84 20.38
CA PRO A 272 15.83 -24.97 19.58
C PRO A 272 14.76 -24.29 20.47
N THR A 273 14.64 -22.97 20.36
CA THR A 273 13.56 -22.21 20.99
C THR A 273 12.22 -22.65 20.45
N ALA A 274 11.17 -22.56 21.25
CA ALA A 274 9.82 -22.79 20.75
C ALA A 274 9.16 -21.57 20.09
N PHE A 275 9.79 -20.40 20.17
CA PHE A 275 9.22 -19.17 19.64
C PHE A 275 9.39 -19.07 18.13
N PHE A 276 8.28 -18.74 17.47
CA PHE A 276 8.21 -18.44 16.05
C PHE A 276 8.36 -16.93 15.81
N ASN A 277 7.84 -16.11 16.74
CA ASN A 277 7.88 -14.64 16.65
C ASN A 277 8.10 -14.01 18.05
N VAL A 278 8.76 -12.85 18.10
CA VAL A 278 9.05 -12.08 19.32
C VAL A 278 8.77 -10.59 19.13
N ALA A 279 8.29 -9.93 20.19
CA ALA A 279 8.01 -8.49 20.15
C ALA A 279 9.25 -7.62 20.45
N PHE A 280 9.07 -6.30 20.28
CA PHE A 280 10.06 -5.26 20.61
C PHE A 280 11.38 -5.33 19.86
N ARG A 281 11.39 -6.00 18.71
CA ARG A 281 12.55 -6.06 17.82
C ARG A 281 12.66 -4.82 16.95
N ARG A 282 13.91 -4.42 16.73
CA ARG A 282 14.31 -3.46 15.70
C ARG A 282 15.39 -4.09 14.85
N GLU A 283 14.96 -4.56 13.70
CA GLU A 283 15.82 -5.33 12.79
C GLU A 283 16.84 -4.42 12.10
N PRO A 284 18.08 -4.90 11.91
CA PRO A 284 19.11 -4.12 11.27
C PRO A 284 18.69 -3.74 9.84
N ALA A 285 18.97 -2.49 9.50
CA ALA A 285 18.82 -1.95 8.15
C ALA A 285 20.05 -2.34 7.32
N THR A 286 20.21 -3.63 6.99
CA THR A 286 21.26 -4.11 6.09
C THR A 286 20.69 -4.40 4.71
N CYS A 287 21.31 -3.83 3.67
CA CYS A 287 20.95 -4.06 2.28
C CYS A 287 21.38 -5.45 1.79
N CYS A 288 20.65 -5.95 0.79
CA CYS A 288 20.91 -7.13 -0.04
C CYS A 288 20.66 -8.50 0.63
N SER A 289 19.66 -9.21 0.09
CA SER A 289 19.19 -10.62 0.24
C SER A 289 19.06 -11.26 1.64
N SER A 290 19.65 -10.70 2.70
CA SER A 290 19.75 -11.32 4.03
C SER A 290 18.73 -10.81 5.06
N THR A 291 17.87 -9.86 4.70
CA THR A 291 16.88 -9.22 5.61
C THR A 291 15.47 -9.12 5.02
N ALA A 292 15.18 -9.93 4.01
CA ALA A 292 13.97 -9.85 3.20
C ALA A 292 12.66 -9.95 3.99
N TRP A 293 12.64 -10.62 5.13
CA TRP A 293 11.47 -10.72 5.99
C TRP A 293 11.58 -9.93 7.29
N ARG A 294 12.70 -9.20 7.49
CA ARG A 294 12.98 -8.46 8.73
C ARG A 294 12.97 -9.40 9.95
N ASP A 295 13.68 -10.52 9.85
CA ASP A 295 13.79 -11.54 10.89
C ASP A 295 15.24 -11.94 11.22
N GLN A 296 16.23 -11.14 10.81
CA GLN A 296 17.64 -11.50 10.96
C GLN A 296 18.10 -11.52 12.42
N LEU A 297 17.79 -10.46 13.18
CA LEU A 297 18.11 -10.38 14.59
C LEU A 297 17.30 -11.43 15.36
N GLN A 298 16.00 -11.54 15.09
CA GLN A 298 15.15 -12.60 15.65
C GLN A 298 15.80 -13.98 15.48
N ALA A 299 16.08 -14.36 14.24
CA ALA A 299 16.55 -15.71 13.94
C ALA A 299 17.91 -16.01 14.58
N ALA A 300 18.82 -15.04 14.59
CA ALA A 300 20.15 -15.18 15.18
C ALA A 300 20.12 -15.30 16.71
N GLU A 301 19.25 -14.56 17.39
CA GLU A 301 19.18 -14.57 18.86
C GLU A 301 18.33 -15.73 19.38
N LEU A 302 17.26 -16.09 18.68
CA LEU A 302 16.50 -17.31 18.97
C LEU A 302 17.33 -18.58 18.76
N ALA A 303 18.26 -18.61 17.79
CA ALA A 303 19.20 -19.74 17.66
C ALA A 303 20.10 -19.95 18.90
N LYS A 304 20.30 -18.89 19.70
CA LYS A 304 21.06 -18.92 20.96
C LYS A 304 20.15 -19.10 22.18
N GLY A 305 18.84 -19.18 22.00
CA GLY A 305 17.87 -19.14 23.10
C GLY A 305 17.85 -17.79 23.85
N ASN A 306 18.27 -16.69 23.22
CA ASN A 306 18.46 -15.40 23.88
C ASN A 306 17.30 -14.43 23.61
N MET A 307 16.55 -14.08 24.66
CA MET A 307 15.45 -13.12 24.59
C MET A 307 15.84 -11.71 25.07
N THR A 308 17.08 -11.54 25.56
CA THR A 308 17.53 -10.25 26.12
C THR A 308 17.39 -9.08 25.15
N PRO A 309 17.77 -9.21 23.85
CA PRO A 309 17.63 -8.11 22.89
C PRO A 309 16.18 -7.70 22.58
N PHE A 310 15.21 -8.53 22.95
CA PHE A 310 13.77 -8.34 22.72
C PHE A 310 13.04 -7.86 23.99
N THR A 311 13.80 -7.36 24.97
CA THR A 311 13.24 -6.72 26.16
C THR A 311 13.00 -5.23 25.92
N ARG A 312 11.96 -4.70 26.55
CA ARG A 312 11.58 -3.30 26.48
C ARG A 312 11.32 -2.72 27.85
N GLU A 313 12.02 -1.63 28.16
CA GLU A 313 11.68 -0.78 29.30
C GLU A 313 10.51 0.13 28.92
N ILE A 314 9.37 -0.08 29.56
CA ILE A 314 8.16 0.72 29.41
C ILE A 314 8.04 1.66 30.61
N ASP A 315 7.92 2.96 30.36
CA ASP A 315 7.75 4.00 31.37
C ASP A 315 6.27 4.09 31.79
N PHE A 316 5.93 3.52 32.94
CA PHE A 316 4.55 3.52 33.44
C PHE A 316 4.10 4.90 33.92
N GLY A 317 5.03 5.76 34.33
CA GLY A 317 4.75 7.16 34.60
C GLY A 317 4.26 7.92 33.36
N LYS A 318 4.81 7.64 32.17
CA LYS A 318 4.28 8.17 30.90
C LYS A 318 2.85 7.69 30.63
N LEU A 319 2.57 6.41 30.90
CA LEU A 319 1.24 5.83 30.69
C LEU A 319 0.19 6.45 31.61
N GLU A 320 0.50 6.60 32.91
CA GLU A 320 -0.40 7.24 33.88
C GLU A 320 -0.68 8.70 33.53
N ARG A 321 0.33 9.44 33.08
CA ARG A 321 0.20 10.83 32.61
C ARG A 321 -0.36 10.97 31.19
N ARG A 322 -0.62 9.85 30.50
CA ARG A 322 -1.09 9.80 29.10
C ARG A 322 -0.21 10.60 28.13
N VAL A 323 1.09 10.53 28.31
CA VAL A 323 2.06 11.16 27.40
C VAL A 323 1.97 10.50 26.03
N ASN A 324 1.84 11.31 24.98
CA ASN A 324 2.01 10.84 23.61
C ASN A 324 3.49 10.97 23.22
N ASP A 325 4.11 9.87 22.81
CA ASP A 325 5.52 9.82 22.43
C ASP A 325 5.70 8.90 21.22
N GLU A 326 6.17 9.50 20.12
CA GLU A 326 6.35 8.87 18.80
C GLU A 326 7.83 8.81 18.42
N SER A 327 8.77 9.00 19.38
CA SER A 327 10.21 9.05 19.11
C SER A 327 10.74 7.78 18.44
N ASP A 328 10.11 6.66 18.73
CA ASP A 328 10.51 5.32 18.29
C ASP A 328 9.73 4.87 17.04
N VAL A 329 8.91 5.74 16.45
CA VAL A 329 8.25 5.50 15.17
C VAL A 329 9.13 6.03 14.04
N GLN A 330 9.58 5.14 13.16
CA GLN A 330 10.38 5.52 12.00
C GLN A 330 9.56 6.41 11.05
N ARG A 331 10.13 7.57 10.66
CA ARG A 331 9.47 8.55 9.78
C ARG A 331 10.15 8.74 8.43
N TYR A 332 11.39 8.30 8.30
CA TYR A 332 12.23 8.52 7.12
C TYR A 332 13.16 7.32 6.89
N GLY A 333 13.74 7.26 5.70
CA GLY A 333 14.48 6.09 5.23
C GLY A 333 13.55 4.97 4.76
N SER A 334 14.08 3.76 4.64
CA SER A 334 13.29 2.57 4.28
C SER A 334 12.53 2.07 5.50
N LEU A 335 11.22 1.96 5.40
CA LEU A 335 10.36 1.47 6.48
C LEU A 335 9.27 0.54 5.94
N ASN A 336 8.80 -0.38 6.77
CA ASN A 336 7.69 -1.27 6.44
C ASN A 336 6.41 -0.74 7.07
N ARG A 337 5.33 -0.77 6.30
CA ARG A 337 4.00 -0.38 6.74
C ARG A 337 3.01 -1.50 6.52
N ILE A 338 1.93 -1.47 7.30
CA ILE A 338 0.82 -2.41 7.22
C ILE A 338 -0.42 -1.62 6.82
N PHE A 339 -1.16 -2.13 5.83
CA PHE A 339 -2.50 -1.64 5.51
C PHE A 339 -3.53 -2.77 5.61
N ALA A 340 -4.79 -2.39 5.83
CA ALA A 340 -5.91 -3.29 5.71
C ALA A 340 -6.39 -3.30 4.26
N SER A 341 -6.38 -4.46 3.64
CA SER A 341 -6.95 -4.68 2.31
C SER A 341 -8.48 -4.84 2.37
N HIS A 342 -9.17 -4.43 1.31
CA HIS A 342 -10.58 -4.73 1.05
C HIS A 342 -10.80 -6.19 0.66
N PHE A 343 -9.73 -6.86 0.23
CA PHE A 343 -9.76 -8.24 -0.24
C PHE A 343 -9.00 -9.17 0.71
N THR A 344 -9.59 -10.33 0.94
CA THR A 344 -8.90 -11.54 1.35
C THR A 344 -8.97 -12.53 0.21
N THR A 345 -7.95 -13.36 0.01
CA THR A 345 -7.91 -14.34 -1.08
C THR A 345 -7.89 -15.77 -0.52
N GLY A 346 -8.01 -16.78 -1.38
CA GLY A 346 -7.90 -18.19 -0.97
C GLY A 346 -8.73 -18.55 0.26
N ALA A 347 -8.06 -18.99 1.33
CA ALA A 347 -8.66 -19.38 2.60
C ALA A 347 -9.04 -18.20 3.53
N GLY A 348 -8.75 -16.97 3.14
CA GLY A 348 -9.10 -15.74 3.85
C GLY A 348 -8.09 -15.27 4.91
N GLN A 349 -7.14 -16.12 5.29
CA GLN A 349 -6.10 -15.83 6.28
C GLN A 349 -4.89 -16.76 6.12
N GLY A 350 -3.74 -16.31 6.63
CA GLY A 350 -2.49 -17.06 6.62
C GLY A 350 -1.79 -17.14 5.26
N VAL A 351 -0.91 -18.13 5.16
CA VAL A 351 0.02 -18.31 4.05
C VAL A 351 -0.12 -19.70 3.43
N ASP A 352 -0.23 -19.73 2.09
CA ASP A 352 -0.27 -20.95 1.29
C ASP A 352 0.88 -20.95 0.27
N LEU A 353 2.00 -21.53 0.68
CA LEU A 353 3.21 -21.63 -0.13
C LEU A 353 3.06 -22.58 -1.33
N SER A 354 1.99 -23.39 -1.39
CA SER A 354 1.72 -24.24 -2.56
C SER A 354 1.19 -23.45 -3.75
N VAL A 355 0.72 -22.22 -3.54
CA VAL A 355 0.25 -21.33 -4.61
C VAL A 355 1.46 -20.85 -5.42
N ASN A 356 1.56 -21.35 -6.65
CA ASN A 356 2.47 -20.85 -7.67
C ASN A 356 1.67 -20.13 -8.76
N CYS A 357 1.78 -18.79 -8.80
CA CYS A 357 1.05 -17.96 -9.75
C CYS A 357 1.58 -18.05 -11.19
N ASP A 358 2.77 -18.61 -11.42
CA ASP A 358 3.24 -18.90 -12.79
C ASP A 358 2.33 -19.92 -13.48
N ASN A 359 1.79 -20.86 -12.71
CA ASN A 359 0.89 -21.91 -13.19
C ASN A 359 -0.59 -21.50 -13.17
N ILE A 360 -0.92 -20.33 -12.63
CA ILE A 360 -2.29 -19.84 -12.48
C ILE A 360 -2.43 -18.52 -13.25
N PRO A 361 -2.75 -18.59 -14.55
CA PRO A 361 -2.65 -17.44 -15.45
C PRO A 361 -3.73 -16.37 -15.23
N ARG A 362 -4.77 -16.66 -14.44
CA ARG A 362 -5.85 -15.72 -14.07
C ARG A 362 -6.35 -16.03 -12.67
N ASP A 363 -6.76 -14.98 -11.98
CA ASP A 363 -7.38 -15.02 -10.66
C ASP A 363 -6.49 -15.73 -9.63
N CYS A 364 -5.16 -15.63 -9.77
CA CYS A 364 -4.25 -16.20 -8.78
C CYS A 364 -4.48 -15.53 -7.41
N PRO A 365 -4.71 -16.30 -6.34
CA PRO A 365 -4.96 -15.73 -5.01
C PRO A 365 -3.70 -15.14 -4.36
N GLY A 366 -2.51 -15.47 -4.86
CA GLY A 366 -1.25 -15.21 -4.18
C GLY A 366 -1.03 -16.12 -2.95
N GLN A 367 0.19 -16.10 -2.42
CA GLN A 367 0.58 -16.91 -1.27
C GLN A 367 0.10 -16.31 0.06
N TYR A 368 0.01 -14.98 0.14
CA TYR A 368 -0.31 -14.24 1.37
C TYR A 368 -1.77 -13.79 1.37
N GLN A 369 -2.63 -14.60 1.98
CA GLN A 369 -4.08 -14.60 1.75
C GLN A 369 -4.88 -13.71 2.73
N GLY A 370 -4.23 -13.29 3.82
CA GLY A 370 -4.84 -12.48 4.87
C GLY A 370 -5.18 -11.04 4.45
N GLN A 371 -5.97 -10.39 5.29
CA GLN A 371 -6.43 -9.02 5.05
C GLN A 371 -5.33 -7.97 5.30
N LEU A 372 -4.47 -8.19 6.30
CA LEU A 372 -3.34 -7.32 6.55
C LEU A 372 -2.24 -7.62 5.53
N GLN A 373 -1.77 -6.59 4.85
CA GLN A 373 -0.72 -6.70 3.83
C GLN A 373 0.39 -5.68 4.11
N PRO A 374 1.67 -6.07 3.96
CA PRO A 374 2.78 -5.17 4.13
C PRO A 374 3.22 -4.53 2.80
N TYR A 375 3.90 -3.40 2.92
CA TYR A 375 4.71 -2.83 1.85
C TYR A 375 5.93 -2.13 2.43
N ASN A 376 6.97 -1.99 1.60
CA ASN A 376 8.11 -1.14 1.92
C ASN A 376 7.92 0.26 1.33
N LEU A 377 8.34 1.26 2.09
CA LEU A 377 8.29 2.67 1.70
C LEU A 377 9.61 3.36 2.04
N TYR A 378 10.23 3.99 1.06
CA TYR A 378 11.29 4.96 1.31
C TYR A 378 10.73 6.36 1.42
N VAL A 379 11.02 7.02 2.54
CA VAL A 379 10.60 8.40 2.79
C VAL A 379 11.82 9.30 2.94
N PRO A 380 12.05 10.24 2.01
CA PRO A 380 13.10 11.25 2.15
C PRO A 380 12.87 12.13 3.39
N LYS A 381 13.95 12.56 4.06
CA LYS A 381 13.87 13.37 5.29
C LYS A 381 13.24 14.75 5.09
N ALA A 382 13.35 15.31 3.89
CA ALA A 382 12.85 16.64 3.59
C ALA A 382 12.26 16.66 2.17
N SER A 383 11.19 17.44 2.01
CA SER A 383 10.64 17.84 0.72
C SER A 383 10.24 19.30 0.80
N SER A 384 10.43 20.05 -0.28
CA SER A 384 10.01 21.45 -0.41
C SER A 384 8.53 21.62 -0.83
N GLY A 385 7.81 20.52 -1.03
CA GLY A 385 6.40 20.48 -1.42
C GLY A 385 5.82 19.06 -1.36
N PRO A 386 4.68 18.80 -2.02
CA PRO A 386 4.16 17.44 -2.16
C PRO A 386 5.20 16.52 -2.80
N TYR A 387 5.27 15.28 -2.32
CA TYR A 387 6.19 14.27 -2.84
C TYR A 387 5.75 13.79 -4.22
N GLY A 388 6.70 13.50 -5.11
CA GLY A 388 6.43 12.54 -6.17
C GLY A 388 6.20 11.14 -5.60
N LEU A 389 5.75 10.21 -6.44
CA LEU A 389 5.72 8.78 -6.11
C LEU A 389 6.52 8.01 -7.14
N VAL A 390 7.38 7.10 -6.68
CA VAL A 390 7.91 6.02 -7.50
C VAL A 390 7.25 4.73 -7.05
N LEU A 391 6.48 4.10 -7.91
CA LEU A 391 6.04 2.72 -7.71
C LEU A 391 7.16 1.81 -8.21
N LEU A 392 7.90 1.18 -7.29
CA LEU A 392 9.05 0.33 -7.58
C LEU A 392 8.64 -1.13 -7.37
N LEU A 393 8.57 -1.90 -8.46
CA LEU A 393 8.04 -3.25 -8.47
C LEU A 393 9.16 -4.28 -8.31
N HIS A 394 9.03 -5.16 -7.31
CA HIS A 394 9.95 -6.27 -7.06
C HIS A 394 9.92 -7.33 -8.16
N ALA A 395 11.01 -8.09 -8.25
CA ALA A 395 11.24 -9.19 -9.16
C ALA A 395 10.50 -10.45 -8.73
N HIS A 396 10.49 -11.45 -9.63
CA HIS A 396 10.00 -12.80 -9.36
C HIS A 396 10.78 -13.41 -8.20
N SER A 397 10.14 -14.26 -7.40
CA SER A 397 10.76 -14.91 -6.24
C SER A 397 11.28 -13.96 -5.13
N ALA A 398 10.99 -12.66 -5.22
CA ALA A 398 11.35 -11.63 -4.24
C ALA A 398 10.11 -11.15 -3.46
N ASN A 399 10.24 -10.08 -2.67
CA ASN A 399 9.13 -9.49 -1.92
C ASN A 399 9.26 -7.96 -1.81
N HIS A 400 8.39 -7.33 -1.02
CA HIS A 400 8.36 -5.88 -0.81
C HIS A 400 9.68 -5.29 -0.29
N ASN A 401 10.55 -6.09 0.34
CA ASN A 401 11.82 -5.62 0.88
C ASN A 401 13.00 -5.75 -0.07
N GLN A 402 12.81 -6.16 -1.34
CA GLN A 402 13.92 -6.34 -2.29
C GLN A 402 14.85 -5.12 -2.38
N PHE A 403 14.27 -3.91 -2.33
CA PHE A 403 15.00 -2.65 -2.49
C PHE A 403 15.24 -1.92 -1.16
N SER A 404 14.95 -2.55 -0.02
CA SER A 404 15.09 -1.90 1.28
C SER A 404 16.54 -1.48 1.52
N GLU A 405 16.73 -0.21 1.85
CA GLU A 405 18.04 0.40 2.12
C GLU A 405 19.01 0.37 0.92
N SER A 406 18.51 0.12 -0.30
CA SER A 406 19.34 0.11 -1.51
C SER A 406 19.61 1.51 -2.05
N ARG A 407 20.72 1.67 -2.78
CA ARG A 407 21.00 2.92 -3.50
C ARG A 407 19.97 3.14 -4.59
N THR A 408 19.49 2.07 -5.24
CA THR A 408 18.42 2.12 -6.24
C THR A 408 17.19 2.82 -5.69
N GLN A 409 16.74 2.43 -4.50
CA GLN A 409 15.61 3.04 -3.81
C GLN A 409 15.89 4.52 -3.51
N ALA A 410 17.07 4.86 -2.97
CA ALA A 410 17.42 6.23 -2.63
C ALA A 410 17.58 7.15 -3.87
N GLN A 411 18.16 6.65 -4.96
CA GLN A 411 18.36 7.41 -6.21
C GLN A 411 17.02 7.68 -6.92
N LEU A 412 16.11 6.71 -6.94
CA LEU A 412 14.75 6.90 -7.45
C LEU A 412 13.92 7.85 -6.56
N ALA A 413 14.20 7.92 -5.26
CA ALA A 413 13.60 8.91 -4.38
C ALA A 413 14.10 10.33 -4.69
N GLN A 414 15.34 10.48 -5.12
CA GLN A 414 16.05 11.74 -5.32
C GLN A 414 16.31 12.05 -6.81
N ARG A 415 15.32 11.79 -7.67
CA ARG A 415 15.42 12.12 -9.09
C ARG A 415 15.69 13.60 -9.32
N SER A 416 16.48 13.92 -10.34
CA SER A 416 16.80 15.30 -10.73
C SER A 416 15.60 16.27 -10.70
N GLY A 417 15.66 17.27 -9.81
CA GLY A 417 14.66 18.34 -9.68
C GLY A 417 13.41 17.99 -8.87
N THR A 418 13.33 16.81 -8.23
CA THR A 418 12.17 16.41 -7.42
C THR A 418 12.56 15.49 -6.27
N THR A 419 11.66 15.35 -5.29
CA THR A 419 11.78 14.39 -4.20
C THR A 419 10.54 13.51 -4.18
N SER A 420 10.71 12.20 -4.18
CA SER A 420 9.62 11.23 -4.25
C SER A 420 9.69 10.24 -3.10
N VAL A 421 8.54 9.80 -2.59
CA VAL A 421 8.49 8.54 -1.82
C VAL A 421 8.58 7.37 -2.80
N VAL A 422 9.17 6.25 -2.37
CA VAL A 422 9.33 5.04 -3.21
C VAL A 422 8.59 3.89 -2.55
N LEU A 423 7.59 3.36 -3.23
CA LEU A 423 6.69 2.32 -2.75
C LEU A 423 7.00 0.98 -3.44
N THR A 424 7.21 -0.07 -2.65
CA THR A 424 7.31 -1.46 -3.11
C THR A 424 6.26 -2.31 -2.38
N PRO A 425 5.13 -2.68 -3.01
CA PRO A 425 4.10 -3.54 -2.40
C PRO A 425 4.54 -5.00 -2.34
N LEU A 426 3.94 -5.81 -1.44
CA LEU A 426 4.13 -7.28 -1.43
C LEU A 426 3.42 -7.94 -2.61
N ALA A 427 2.34 -7.33 -3.12
CA ALA A 427 1.61 -7.83 -4.28
C ALA A 427 1.09 -9.27 -4.09
N ARG A 428 0.68 -9.61 -2.86
CA ARG A 428 0.21 -10.95 -2.44
C ARG A 428 1.23 -12.08 -2.59
N GLY A 429 2.50 -11.76 -2.81
CA GLY A 429 3.60 -12.72 -2.82
C GLY A 429 4.51 -12.59 -4.03
N PRO A 430 5.43 -13.55 -4.17
CA PRO A 430 6.59 -13.39 -5.04
C PRO A 430 6.30 -13.36 -6.54
N ASP A 431 5.23 -14.04 -6.99
CA ASP A 431 5.10 -14.46 -8.40
C ASP A 431 3.77 -14.04 -9.04
N GLY A 432 3.05 -13.08 -8.45
CA GLY A 432 1.74 -12.65 -8.93
C GLY A 432 1.74 -11.92 -10.28
N ALA A 433 2.92 -11.55 -10.80
CA ALA A 433 3.12 -10.77 -12.02
C ALA A 433 2.26 -9.49 -12.09
N TYR A 434 1.91 -8.91 -10.94
CA TYR A 434 1.08 -7.71 -10.82
C TYR A 434 -0.26 -7.79 -11.56
N ARG A 435 -0.92 -8.96 -11.51
CA ARG A 435 -2.26 -9.19 -12.06
C ARG A 435 -3.27 -9.47 -10.96
N ASP A 436 -4.55 -9.29 -11.26
CA ASP A 436 -5.67 -9.71 -10.40
C ASP A 436 -5.51 -9.22 -8.94
N ALA A 437 -5.43 -10.12 -7.96
CA ALA A 437 -5.25 -9.76 -6.55
C ALA A 437 -3.92 -9.04 -6.28
N ALA A 438 -2.84 -9.40 -6.98
CA ALA A 438 -1.55 -8.74 -6.89
C ALA A 438 -1.62 -7.29 -7.42
N LEU A 439 -2.42 -7.04 -8.46
CA LEU A 439 -2.65 -5.69 -8.97
C LEU A 439 -3.51 -4.85 -8.02
N ALA A 440 -4.53 -5.45 -7.39
CA ALA A 440 -5.35 -4.78 -6.40
C ALA A 440 -4.50 -4.30 -5.21
N ASP A 441 -3.64 -5.18 -4.70
CA ASP A 441 -2.71 -4.89 -3.60
C ASP A 441 -1.80 -3.68 -3.88
N VAL A 442 -1.26 -3.58 -5.11
CA VAL A 442 -0.48 -2.41 -5.57
C VAL A 442 -1.26 -1.10 -5.40
N PHE A 443 -2.52 -1.08 -5.85
CA PHE A 443 -3.34 0.13 -5.79
C PHE A 443 -3.82 0.45 -4.37
N GLU A 444 -4.05 -0.56 -3.53
CA GLU A 444 -4.41 -0.36 -2.12
C GLU A 444 -3.23 0.17 -1.31
N ALA A 445 -2.02 -0.37 -1.51
CA ALA A 445 -0.80 0.13 -0.90
C ALA A 445 -0.53 1.59 -1.33
N TRP A 446 -0.71 1.91 -2.61
CA TRP A 446 -0.63 3.29 -3.09
C TRP A 446 -1.68 4.19 -2.42
N ALA A 447 -2.94 3.74 -2.33
CA ALA A 447 -3.97 4.49 -1.64
C ALA A 447 -3.61 4.75 -0.15
N ASP A 448 -3.02 3.77 0.55
CA ASP A 448 -2.52 3.96 1.93
C ASP A 448 -1.43 5.03 1.99
N VAL A 449 -0.44 4.98 1.09
CA VAL A 449 0.62 6.01 1.00
C VAL A 449 0.01 7.39 0.80
N ALA A 450 -0.97 7.55 -0.09
CA ALA A 450 -1.58 8.86 -0.37
C ALA A 450 -2.46 9.41 0.77
N ARG A 451 -2.82 8.58 1.75
CA ARG A 451 -3.48 9.03 3.00
C ARG A 451 -2.48 9.58 4.01
N HIS A 452 -1.26 9.06 4.00
CA HIS A 452 -0.23 9.40 4.98
C HIS A 452 0.76 10.48 4.47
N TYR A 453 0.87 10.64 3.14
CA TYR A 453 1.80 11.57 2.51
C TYR A 453 1.09 12.43 1.46
N GLN A 454 1.42 13.72 1.41
CA GLN A 454 0.94 14.60 0.35
C GLN A 454 1.69 14.30 -0.94
N LEU A 455 0.97 13.80 -1.95
CA LEU A 455 1.56 13.46 -3.26
C LEU A 455 1.27 14.54 -4.33
N ASP A 456 2.18 14.69 -5.30
CA ASP A 456 1.90 15.33 -6.58
C ASP A 456 1.64 14.22 -7.62
N PRO A 457 0.39 14.02 -8.06
CA PRO A 457 0.03 12.94 -8.98
C PRO A 457 0.68 13.10 -10.36
N SER A 458 1.16 14.29 -10.72
CA SER A 458 1.83 14.53 -12.00
C SER A 458 3.31 14.18 -11.99
N LEU A 459 3.86 13.80 -10.83
CA LEU A 459 5.25 13.36 -10.65
C LEU A 459 5.35 11.85 -10.39
N THR A 460 4.24 11.12 -10.47
CA THR A 460 4.23 9.67 -10.30
C THR A 460 4.93 8.97 -11.45
N VAL A 461 5.83 8.04 -11.15
CA VAL A 461 6.49 7.16 -12.13
C VAL A 461 6.42 5.72 -11.65
N VAL A 462 6.57 4.78 -12.59
CA VAL A 462 6.65 3.35 -12.30
C VAL A 462 8.01 2.82 -12.73
N ALA A 463 8.59 1.97 -11.91
CA ALA A 463 9.85 1.30 -12.17
C ALA A 463 9.79 -0.14 -11.68
N GLY A 464 10.67 -1.00 -12.17
CA GLY A 464 10.77 -2.36 -11.64
C GLY A 464 11.83 -3.19 -12.31
N TYR A 465 12.12 -4.33 -11.69
CA TYR A 465 13.17 -5.26 -12.09
C TYR A 465 12.58 -6.61 -12.52
N SER A 466 12.99 -7.18 -13.67
CA SER A 466 12.55 -8.52 -14.13
C SER A 466 11.00 -8.65 -14.20
N MET A 467 10.35 -9.48 -13.38
CA MET A 467 8.89 -9.50 -13.26
C MET A 467 8.31 -8.10 -12.98
N GLY A 468 8.96 -7.30 -12.15
CA GLY A 468 8.61 -5.90 -11.88
C GLY A 468 8.76 -4.99 -13.09
N ALA A 469 9.70 -5.28 -13.99
CA ALA A 469 9.84 -4.57 -15.26
C ALA A 469 8.69 -4.95 -16.22
N GLY A 470 8.27 -6.22 -16.24
CA GLY A 470 7.05 -6.64 -16.92
C GLY A 470 5.78 -6.00 -16.35
N GLY A 471 5.70 -5.87 -15.02
CA GLY A 471 4.65 -5.14 -14.30
C GLY A 471 4.65 -3.65 -14.64
N THR A 472 5.83 -3.05 -14.81
CA THR A 472 5.99 -1.65 -15.20
C THR A 472 5.33 -1.38 -16.55
N TYR A 473 5.60 -2.21 -17.55
CA TYR A 473 4.89 -2.16 -18.83
C TYR A 473 3.39 -2.37 -18.67
N GLN A 474 3.00 -3.38 -17.89
CA GLN A 474 1.60 -3.70 -17.67
C GLN A 474 0.82 -2.51 -17.10
N LEU A 475 1.31 -1.89 -16.02
CA LEU A 475 0.64 -0.75 -15.40
C LEU A 475 0.67 0.48 -16.31
N ALA A 476 1.82 0.81 -16.91
CA ALA A 476 1.97 1.98 -17.75
C ALA A 476 1.07 1.94 -18.99
N GLN A 477 0.91 0.78 -19.62
CA GLN A 477 0.08 0.66 -20.84
C GLN A 477 -1.42 0.53 -20.53
N GLN A 478 -1.79 -0.01 -19.34
CA GLN A 478 -3.19 -0.13 -18.92
C GLN A 478 -3.73 1.17 -18.31
N PHE A 479 -2.87 1.90 -17.60
CA PHE A 479 -3.22 3.13 -16.89
C PHE A 479 -2.24 4.27 -17.22
N PRO A 480 -2.08 4.64 -18.50
CA PRO A 480 -1.06 5.61 -18.92
C PRO A 480 -1.22 7.00 -18.28
N ASP A 481 -2.46 7.38 -17.94
CA ASP A 481 -2.77 8.64 -17.28
C ASP A 481 -2.27 8.74 -15.83
N LEU A 482 -1.76 7.64 -15.25
CA LEU A 482 -1.20 7.61 -13.90
C LEU A 482 0.29 7.97 -13.84
N PHE A 483 1.01 7.92 -14.96
CA PHE A 483 2.48 7.90 -14.94
C PHE A 483 3.09 9.00 -15.82
N ALA A 484 4.09 9.70 -15.28
CA ALA A 484 4.91 10.69 -15.98
C ALA A 484 6.13 10.07 -16.69
N GLY A 485 6.39 8.79 -16.46
CA GLY A 485 7.49 8.03 -17.03
C GLY A 485 7.58 6.63 -16.44
N ALA A 486 8.33 5.77 -17.14
CA ALA A 486 8.57 4.39 -16.73
C ALA A 486 10.06 4.02 -16.84
N PHE A 487 10.55 3.23 -15.90
CA PHE A 487 11.87 2.61 -15.94
C PHE A 487 11.76 1.08 -15.90
N VAL A 488 12.15 0.43 -16.98
CA VAL A 488 12.07 -1.02 -17.17
C VAL A 488 13.48 -1.58 -17.04
N GLU A 489 13.78 -2.28 -15.96
CA GLU A 489 15.11 -2.83 -15.71
C GLU A 489 15.10 -4.36 -15.88
N VAL A 490 15.88 -4.86 -16.83
CA VAL A 490 16.05 -6.28 -17.12
C VAL A 490 14.70 -6.98 -17.34
N GLY A 491 13.86 -6.41 -18.21
CA GLY A 491 12.54 -6.97 -18.50
C GLY A 491 12.03 -6.64 -19.89
N ALA A 492 10.87 -7.21 -20.23
CA ALA A 492 10.09 -6.96 -21.43
C ALA A 492 8.65 -7.42 -21.17
N ASN A 493 7.64 -6.70 -21.66
CA ASN A 493 6.23 -7.10 -21.62
C ASN A 493 5.32 -6.10 -22.36
N LEU A 494 5.85 -5.38 -23.36
CA LEU A 494 5.03 -4.43 -24.11
C LEU A 494 4.00 -5.21 -24.95
N GLN A 495 2.72 -4.96 -24.71
CA GLN A 495 1.67 -5.61 -25.47
C GLN A 495 1.41 -4.80 -26.75
N PRO A 496 1.60 -5.35 -27.97
CA PRO A 496 1.49 -4.58 -29.21
C PRO A 496 0.15 -3.83 -29.35
N GLY A 497 -0.97 -4.48 -28.95
CA GLY A 497 -2.30 -3.88 -28.97
C GLY A 497 -2.53 -2.76 -27.94
N ARG A 498 -1.59 -2.54 -27.02
CA ARG A 498 -1.63 -1.49 -25.98
C ARG A 498 -0.44 -0.54 -26.04
N ALA A 499 0.53 -0.77 -26.92
CA ALA A 499 1.71 0.08 -27.04
C ALA A 499 1.34 1.55 -27.31
N ALA A 500 0.27 1.79 -28.08
CA ALA A 500 -0.26 3.12 -28.36
C ALA A 500 -0.62 3.93 -27.10
N SER A 501 -0.96 3.28 -25.99
CA SER A 501 -1.22 3.92 -24.70
C SER A 501 0.01 4.67 -24.15
N LEU A 502 1.22 4.23 -24.51
CA LEU A 502 2.47 4.80 -24.01
C LEU A 502 2.92 6.05 -24.77
N ARG A 503 2.13 6.57 -25.70
CA ARG A 503 2.48 7.77 -26.49
C ARG A 503 3.00 8.92 -25.62
N TRP A 504 2.43 9.08 -24.43
CA TRP A 504 2.75 10.18 -23.50
C TRP A 504 3.59 9.77 -22.29
N VAL A 505 3.98 8.50 -22.21
CA VAL A 505 4.75 7.95 -21.09
C VAL A 505 6.16 7.62 -21.61
N PRO A 506 7.16 8.48 -21.36
CA PRO A 506 8.54 8.18 -21.72
C PRO A 506 9.01 6.92 -21.00
N VAL A 507 9.65 6.02 -21.73
CA VAL A 507 10.21 4.79 -21.16
C VAL A 507 11.72 4.79 -21.35
N ILE A 508 12.46 4.54 -20.27
CA ILE A 508 13.84 4.08 -20.34
C ILE A 508 13.86 2.61 -19.99
N GLN A 509 14.54 1.82 -20.82
CA GLN A 509 14.65 0.39 -20.68
C GLN A 509 16.12 -0.01 -20.67
N TRP A 510 16.51 -0.71 -19.61
CA TRP A 510 17.84 -1.26 -19.43
C TRP A 510 17.76 -2.77 -19.57
N ASN A 511 18.62 -3.38 -20.38
CA ASN A 511 18.69 -4.84 -20.46
C ASN A 511 20.13 -5.35 -20.47
N ALA A 512 20.31 -6.47 -19.78
CA ALA A 512 21.49 -7.31 -19.81
C ALA A 512 21.53 -8.10 -21.13
N VAL A 513 22.67 -8.10 -21.81
CA VAL A 513 22.81 -8.80 -23.10
C VAL A 513 23.04 -10.30 -22.92
N VAL A 514 23.72 -10.71 -21.85
CA VAL A 514 23.94 -12.14 -21.54
C VAL A 514 22.89 -12.70 -20.59
N ASP A 515 21.76 -12.00 -20.43
CA ASP A 515 20.62 -12.42 -19.63
C ASP A 515 20.06 -13.79 -20.07
N GLU A 516 20.02 -14.72 -19.11
CA GLU A 516 19.60 -16.10 -19.29
C GLU A 516 18.07 -16.29 -19.21
N PHE A 517 17.32 -15.30 -18.70
CA PHE A 517 15.87 -15.35 -18.48
C PHE A 517 15.10 -14.42 -19.41
N VAL A 518 15.50 -13.15 -19.50
CA VAL A 518 14.86 -12.14 -20.37
C VAL A 518 15.70 -11.98 -21.63
N ARG A 519 15.41 -12.85 -22.59
CA ARG A 519 16.18 -12.94 -23.84
C ARG A 519 16.09 -11.68 -24.70
N PRO A 520 17.14 -11.40 -25.51
CA PRO A 520 17.15 -10.27 -26.44
C PRO A 520 15.95 -10.15 -27.36
N ASP A 521 15.38 -11.25 -27.83
CA ASP A 521 14.23 -11.23 -28.73
C ASP A 521 12.97 -10.60 -28.11
N TYR A 522 12.85 -10.61 -26.77
CA TYR A 522 11.72 -10.00 -26.07
C TYR A 522 11.86 -8.47 -26.05
N TYR A 523 12.93 -7.93 -25.44
CA TYR A 523 13.08 -6.49 -25.29
C TYR A 523 13.39 -5.76 -26.60
N LEU A 524 14.05 -6.41 -27.57
CA LEU A 524 14.26 -5.82 -28.89
C LEU A 524 12.96 -5.70 -29.68
N THR A 525 11.96 -6.53 -29.39
CA THR A 525 10.62 -6.41 -29.98
C THR A 525 9.85 -5.22 -29.40
N ASP A 526 9.93 -5.03 -28.07
CA ASP A 526 9.38 -3.86 -27.39
C ASP A 526 10.00 -2.56 -27.95
N ALA A 527 11.34 -2.53 -28.06
CA ALA A 527 12.08 -1.39 -28.60
C ALA A 527 11.71 -1.07 -30.05
N ARG A 528 11.67 -2.08 -30.94
CA ARG A 528 11.26 -1.90 -32.34
C ARG A 528 9.85 -1.31 -32.45
N THR A 529 8.93 -1.76 -31.59
CA THR A 529 7.56 -1.25 -31.55
C THR A 529 7.54 0.22 -31.12
N MET A 530 8.20 0.58 -30.02
CA MET A 530 8.22 1.94 -29.50
C MET A 530 8.90 2.93 -30.46
N PHE A 531 10.03 2.54 -31.06
CA PHE A 531 10.70 3.36 -32.06
C PHE A 531 9.86 3.53 -33.33
N GLY A 532 9.24 2.44 -33.83
CA GLY A 532 8.36 2.49 -35.00
C GLY A 532 7.13 3.38 -34.81
N LEU A 533 6.66 3.53 -33.56
CA LEU A 533 5.57 4.44 -33.21
C LEU A 533 6.00 5.90 -33.06
N GLY A 534 7.29 6.21 -33.11
CA GLY A 534 7.80 7.57 -32.90
C GLY A 534 7.75 8.02 -31.43
N TYR A 535 7.71 7.09 -30.47
CA TYR A 535 7.56 7.42 -29.05
C TYR A 535 8.89 7.72 -28.38
N ARG A 536 8.85 8.49 -27.28
CA ARG A 536 10.05 8.77 -26.48
C ARG A 536 10.45 7.52 -25.72
N TYR A 537 11.56 6.95 -26.14
CA TYR A 537 12.01 5.64 -25.71
C TYR A 537 13.52 5.61 -25.72
N GLU A 538 14.12 5.02 -24.69
CA GLU A 538 15.56 4.82 -24.56
C GLU A 538 15.82 3.36 -24.20
N LEU A 539 16.70 2.70 -24.96
CA LEU A 539 17.16 1.35 -24.71
C LEU A 539 18.67 1.39 -24.45
N ASP A 540 19.07 1.04 -23.25
CA ASP A 540 20.47 0.83 -22.87
C ASP A 540 20.73 -0.68 -22.74
N LEU A 541 21.73 -1.16 -23.48
CA LEU A 541 22.14 -2.57 -23.52
C LEU A 541 23.51 -2.74 -22.87
N PHE A 542 23.57 -3.57 -21.84
CA PHE A 542 24.76 -3.85 -21.04
C PHE A 542 25.42 -5.15 -21.53
N PRO A 543 26.50 -5.11 -22.33
CA PRO A 543 27.00 -6.27 -23.08
C PRO A 543 27.52 -7.42 -22.22
N ILE A 544 28.03 -7.10 -21.04
CA ILE A 544 28.69 -8.05 -20.11
C ILE A 544 27.82 -8.41 -18.91
N ALA A 545 26.61 -7.86 -18.84
CA ALA A 545 25.71 -8.06 -17.71
C ALA A 545 24.81 -9.27 -17.96
N GLU A 546 24.69 -10.13 -16.94
CA GLU A 546 23.67 -11.18 -16.81
C GLU A 546 22.45 -10.69 -16.02
N HIS A 547 21.45 -11.55 -15.82
CA HIS A 547 20.14 -11.18 -15.28
C HIS A 547 20.18 -10.46 -13.92
N LEU A 548 21.17 -10.73 -13.06
CA LEU A 548 21.31 -10.15 -11.72
C LEU A 548 22.36 -9.05 -11.64
N THR A 549 23.15 -8.83 -12.69
CA THR A 549 24.34 -7.95 -12.65
C THR A 549 23.94 -6.53 -12.28
N LEU A 550 22.83 -6.03 -12.85
CA LEU A 550 22.36 -4.67 -12.58
C LEU A 550 21.78 -4.53 -11.16
N ALA A 551 21.05 -5.55 -10.66
CA ALA A 551 20.61 -5.59 -9.27
C ALA A 551 21.77 -5.59 -8.28
N ILE A 552 22.83 -6.38 -8.54
CA ILE A 552 24.05 -6.42 -7.72
C ILE A 552 24.80 -5.10 -7.79
N ASN A 553 24.81 -4.45 -8.96
CA ASN A 553 25.45 -3.16 -9.13
C ASN A 553 24.79 -2.08 -8.26
N ASP A 554 23.48 -2.16 -8.00
CA ASP A 554 22.73 -1.24 -7.13
C ASP A 554 23.02 0.23 -7.46
N SER A 555 22.86 0.61 -8.73
CA SER A 555 22.99 2.00 -9.16
C SER A 555 22.20 2.24 -10.43
N VAL A 556 21.29 3.21 -10.36
CA VAL A 556 20.33 3.58 -11.42
C VAL A 556 20.32 5.10 -11.65
N THR A 557 21.33 5.85 -11.19
CA THR A 557 21.37 7.33 -11.31
C THR A 557 21.01 7.83 -12.71
N PRO A 558 21.57 7.31 -13.83
CA PRO A 558 21.19 7.80 -15.15
C PRO A 558 19.71 7.56 -15.49
N ALA A 559 19.11 6.45 -15.03
CA ALA A 559 17.67 6.21 -15.18
C ALA A 559 16.84 7.10 -14.27
N ALA A 560 17.30 7.37 -13.03
CA ALA A 560 16.66 8.31 -12.13
C ALA A 560 16.67 9.75 -12.69
N ASP A 561 17.78 10.16 -13.30
CA ASP A 561 17.90 11.44 -14.02
C ASP A 561 17.07 11.47 -15.29
N TYR A 562 17.05 10.36 -16.03
CA TYR A 562 16.10 10.17 -17.12
C TYR A 562 14.69 10.30 -16.60
N LEU A 563 14.29 9.91 -15.40
CA LEU A 563 12.92 10.15 -14.95
C LEU A 563 12.74 11.61 -14.49
N GLY A 564 13.65 12.16 -13.68
CA GLY A 564 13.67 13.56 -13.25
C GLY A 564 12.34 14.07 -12.67
N ALA A 565 12.15 15.39 -12.68
CA ALA A 565 10.90 16.07 -12.28
C ALA A 565 9.90 16.25 -13.45
N ARG A 566 9.99 15.39 -14.48
CA ARG A 566 9.18 15.57 -15.69
C ARG A 566 7.70 15.41 -15.41
N ARG A 567 6.91 16.14 -16.19
CA ARG A 567 5.46 15.97 -16.31
C ARG A 567 5.14 15.55 -17.73
N VAL A 568 4.00 14.92 -17.92
CA VAL A 568 3.53 14.48 -19.25
C VAL A 568 3.51 15.66 -20.22
N VAL A 569 4.13 15.48 -21.40
CA VAL A 569 4.23 16.50 -22.46
C VAL A 569 3.34 16.10 -23.63
N SER A 570 2.54 17.05 -24.14
CA SER A 570 1.58 16.80 -25.23
C SER A 570 2.16 17.12 -26.61
N ASP A 571 2.03 16.14 -27.50
CA ASP A 571 2.30 16.14 -28.95
C ASP A 571 3.61 16.75 -29.45
N PRO A 572 4.77 16.46 -28.82
CA PRO A 572 6.02 16.89 -29.40
C PRO A 572 6.39 16.06 -30.64
N PRO A 573 7.05 16.67 -31.64
CA PRO A 573 7.57 15.93 -32.79
C PRO A 573 8.70 14.99 -32.35
N PRO A 574 8.78 13.75 -32.88
CA PRO A 574 9.88 12.85 -32.58
C PRO A 574 11.19 13.38 -33.17
N SER A 575 12.30 13.19 -32.45
CA SER A 575 13.65 13.53 -32.96
C SER A 575 14.16 12.60 -34.05
N GLY A 576 13.45 11.49 -34.30
CA GLY A 576 14.01 10.31 -34.95
C GLY A 576 14.89 9.51 -33.99
N VAL A 577 15.27 8.31 -34.44
CA VAL A 577 16.07 7.36 -33.67
C VAL A 577 17.55 7.74 -33.75
N GLN A 578 18.21 7.72 -32.59
CA GLN A 578 19.60 8.09 -32.39
C GLN A 578 20.34 6.94 -31.69
N ALA A 579 21.67 6.94 -31.81
CA ALA A 579 22.54 5.98 -31.16
C ALA A 579 23.55 6.68 -30.25
N GLY A 580 23.98 5.99 -29.20
CA GLY A 580 24.99 6.47 -28.25
C GLY A 580 25.62 5.31 -27.49
N ALA A 581 26.46 5.64 -26.52
CA ALA A 581 27.03 4.70 -25.58
C ALA A 581 27.36 5.44 -24.28
N GLY A 582 27.54 4.69 -23.20
CA GLY A 582 27.94 5.24 -21.91
C GLY A 582 28.53 4.17 -21.00
N VAL A 583 28.86 4.60 -19.79
CA VAL A 583 29.36 3.72 -18.72
C VAL A 583 28.57 4.04 -17.46
N LEU A 584 27.97 3.02 -16.87
CA LEU A 584 27.31 3.11 -15.56
C LEU A 584 28.38 2.96 -14.47
N THR A 585 28.47 3.95 -13.60
CA THR A 585 29.42 4.02 -12.48
C THR A 585 28.68 4.30 -11.16
N GLY A 586 29.39 4.22 -10.04
CA GLY A 586 28.85 4.54 -8.71
C GLY A 586 28.04 3.40 -8.06
N GLY A 587 28.01 2.23 -8.70
CA GLY A 587 27.47 1.01 -8.13
C GLY A 587 28.52 0.17 -7.40
N ALA A 588 28.17 -1.06 -7.05
CA ALA A 588 29.08 -2.05 -6.50
C ALA A 588 30.06 -2.60 -7.56
N ILE A 589 29.67 -2.56 -8.83
CA ILE A 589 30.55 -2.92 -9.95
C ILE A 589 31.22 -1.64 -10.47
N PRO A 590 32.57 -1.59 -10.57
CA PRO A 590 33.30 -0.34 -10.81
C PRO A 590 32.85 0.44 -12.06
N ALA A 591 32.59 -0.27 -13.16
CA ALA A 591 32.16 0.31 -14.44
C ALA A 591 31.44 -0.73 -15.28
N LEU A 592 30.22 -0.41 -15.73
CA LEU A 592 29.45 -1.24 -16.64
C LEU A 592 29.18 -0.46 -17.95
N PRO A 593 29.88 -0.77 -19.05
CA PRO A 593 29.62 -0.12 -20.32
C PRO A 593 28.26 -0.54 -20.88
N TYR A 594 27.60 0.37 -21.58
CA TYR A 594 26.37 0.09 -22.31
C TYR A 594 26.35 0.80 -23.68
N THR A 595 25.67 0.18 -24.64
CA THR A 595 25.26 0.86 -25.88
C THR A 595 23.86 1.40 -25.71
N ARG A 596 23.53 2.48 -26.41
CA ARG A 596 22.26 3.18 -26.30
C ARG A 596 21.62 3.35 -27.67
N GLN A 597 20.34 3.06 -27.75
CA GLN A 597 19.46 3.52 -28.82
C GLN A 597 18.35 4.35 -28.20
N PHE A 598 18.05 5.53 -28.74
CA PHE A 598 17.09 6.42 -28.09
C PHE A 598 16.35 7.31 -29.09
N GLN A 599 15.18 7.75 -28.69
CA GLN A 599 14.37 8.72 -29.39
C GLN A 599 13.82 9.70 -28.38
N THR A 600 14.05 10.98 -28.66
CA THR A 600 13.59 12.08 -27.82
C THR A 600 12.47 12.83 -28.52
N TRP A 601 12.07 13.93 -27.89
CA TRP A 601 11.01 14.81 -28.33
C TRP A 601 11.60 16.19 -28.57
N GLY A 602 11.19 16.83 -29.67
CA GLY A 602 11.41 18.24 -29.89
C GLY A 602 10.57 19.11 -28.94
N GLU A 603 10.59 20.42 -29.15
CA GLU A 603 9.77 21.33 -28.36
C GLU A 603 8.27 21.06 -28.61
N ALA A 604 7.50 20.90 -27.52
CA ALA A 604 6.06 20.71 -27.62
C ALA A 604 5.39 21.95 -28.22
N PRO A 605 4.49 21.80 -29.20
CA PRO A 605 3.76 22.93 -29.75
C PRO A 605 2.97 23.66 -28.67
N ARG A 606 3.15 24.98 -28.55
CA ARG A 606 2.36 25.82 -27.65
C ARG A 606 1.19 26.43 -28.41
N PHE A 607 -0.02 26.16 -27.95
CA PHE A 607 -1.23 26.77 -28.48
C PHE A 607 -1.74 27.83 -27.50
N VAL A 608 -2.19 28.99 -28.02
CA VAL A 608 -2.94 29.95 -27.21
C VAL A 608 -4.23 29.25 -26.73
N PRO A 609 -4.49 29.16 -25.42
CA PRO A 609 -5.70 28.52 -24.91
C PRO A 609 -6.94 29.17 -25.52
N ARG A 610 -7.82 28.35 -26.09
CA ARG A 610 -9.10 28.77 -26.67
C ARG A 610 -10.20 27.91 -26.09
N ASP A 611 -11.39 28.48 -25.96
CA ASP A 611 -12.59 27.75 -25.54
C ASP A 611 -13.16 26.90 -26.70
N ARG A 612 -12.31 25.98 -27.21
CA ARG A 612 -12.55 25.17 -28.40
C ARG A 612 -11.91 23.79 -28.20
N LEU A 613 -12.57 22.77 -28.74
CA LEU A 613 -12.02 21.42 -28.85
C LEU A 613 -12.22 20.94 -30.29
N ASP A 614 -11.19 20.34 -30.87
CA ASP A 614 -11.26 19.69 -32.19
C ASP A 614 -11.11 18.18 -32.00
N LEU A 615 -12.09 17.41 -32.46
CA LEU A 615 -12.16 15.97 -32.32
C LEU A 615 -12.09 15.32 -33.70
N LYS A 616 -11.18 14.36 -33.86
CA LYS A 616 -11.18 13.42 -34.99
C LYS A 616 -11.55 12.05 -34.44
N LEU A 617 -12.78 11.64 -34.68
CA LEU A 617 -13.32 10.38 -34.20
C LEU A 617 -13.14 9.33 -35.29
N ARG A 618 -12.38 8.27 -34.99
CA ARG A 618 -12.17 7.15 -35.89
C ARG A 618 -12.50 5.85 -35.17
N ASN A 619 -13.51 5.12 -35.65
CA ASN A 619 -14.06 3.94 -34.99
C ASN A 619 -14.53 4.22 -33.54
N ILE A 620 -15.13 5.40 -33.30
CA ILE A 620 -15.64 5.81 -31.98
C ILE A 620 -17.15 6.03 -32.06
N ALA A 621 -17.92 5.17 -31.40
CA ALA A 621 -19.37 5.30 -31.31
C ALA A 621 -19.83 6.27 -30.20
N SER A 622 -19.01 6.47 -29.15
CA SER A 622 -19.32 7.43 -28.09
C SER A 622 -18.08 7.97 -27.38
N LEU A 623 -18.18 9.19 -26.85
CA LEU A 623 -17.13 9.89 -26.12
C LEU A 623 -17.74 10.71 -24.98
N ALA A 624 -17.13 10.66 -23.79
CA ALA A 624 -17.45 11.57 -22.69
C ALA A 624 -16.37 12.64 -22.51
N ILE A 625 -16.77 13.90 -22.33
CA ILE A 625 -15.88 15.05 -22.13
C ILE A 625 -16.24 15.73 -20.81
N ASP A 626 -15.33 15.63 -19.83
CA ASP A 626 -15.43 16.42 -18.60
C ASP A 626 -14.97 17.86 -18.89
N LEU A 627 -15.92 18.80 -18.84
CA LEU A 627 -15.66 20.21 -19.19
C LEU A 627 -14.70 20.90 -18.22
N ALA A 628 -14.68 20.49 -16.95
CA ALA A 628 -13.77 21.04 -15.96
C ALA A 628 -12.34 20.54 -16.22
N ARG A 629 -12.17 19.23 -16.45
CA ARG A 629 -10.86 18.63 -16.78
C ARG A 629 -10.30 19.16 -18.10
N ALA A 630 -11.14 19.27 -19.12
CA ALA A 630 -10.76 19.83 -20.42
C ALA A 630 -10.55 21.35 -20.40
N ARG A 631 -10.84 22.01 -19.25
CA ARG A 631 -10.81 23.47 -19.08
C ARG A 631 -11.73 24.22 -20.06
N LEU A 632 -12.75 23.58 -20.59
CA LEU A 632 -13.76 24.14 -21.51
C LEU A 632 -14.93 24.77 -20.76
N SER A 633 -15.43 25.91 -21.24
CA SER A 633 -16.66 26.52 -20.77
C SER A 633 -17.89 25.79 -21.29
N CYS A 634 -19.07 26.12 -20.75
CA CYS A 634 -20.35 25.60 -21.22
C CYS A 634 -20.69 26.04 -22.66
N LYS A 635 -19.99 27.05 -23.19
CA LYS A 635 -20.17 27.58 -24.54
C LYS A 635 -19.04 27.17 -25.49
N ALA A 636 -18.16 26.28 -25.05
CA ALA A 636 -17.01 25.86 -25.85
C ALA A 636 -17.44 25.37 -27.23
N ARG A 637 -16.68 25.75 -28.26
CA ARG A 637 -16.93 25.28 -29.63
C ARG A 637 -16.26 23.92 -29.82
N VAL A 638 -17.02 22.85 -29.97
CA VAL A 638 -16.48 21.52 -30.22
C VAL A 638 -16.68 21.17 -31.69
N ARG A 639 -15.59 21.16 -32.47
CA ARG A 639 -15.61 20.67 -33.86
C ARG A 639 -15.34 19.18 -33.84
N VAL A 640 -16.11 18.42 -34.61
CA VAL A 640 -16.02 16.97 -34.67
C VAL A 640 -15.89 16.58 -36.13
N ASP A 641 -14.97 15.69 -36.44
CA ASP A 641 -14.85 15.03 -37.72
C ASP A 641 -14.88 13.52 -37.46
N SER A 642 -15.99 12.85 -37.80
CA SER A 642 -16.23 11.44 -37.45
C SER A 642 -16.33 10.56 -38.69
N ASP A 643 -15.78 9.34 -38.66
CA ASP A 643 -15.95 8.34 -39.73
C ASP A 643 -17.26 7.55 -39.63
N GLY A 644 -18.00 7.69 -38.52
CA GLY A 644 -19.31 7.11 -38.30
C GLY A 644 -20.19 7.97 -37.36
N PRO A 645 -21.47 7.62 -37.18
CA PRO A 645 -22.31 8.26 -36.16
C PRO A 645 -21.69 8.08 -34.76
N ALA A 646 -21.64 9.15 -33.98
CA ALA A 646 -21.07 9.13 -32.64
C ALA A 646 -21.93 9.91 -31.64
N VAL A 647 -21.79 9.57 -30.37
CA VAL A 647 -22.50 10.20 -29.26
C VAL A 647 -21.52 10.89 -28.32
N ILE A 648 -21.64 12.21 -28.15
CA ILE A 648 -20.78 13.00 -27.28
C ILE A 648 -21.52 13.38 -26.00
N ALA A 649 -21.07 12.88 -24.86
CA ALA A 649 -21.58 13.23 -23.53
C ALA A 649 -20.69 14.31 -22.89
N PHE A 650 -21.25 15.48 -22.62
CA PHE A 650 -20.61 16.51 -21.81
C PHE A 650 -20.94 16.28 -20.34
N VAL A 651 -19.92 16.07 -19.52
CA VAL A 651 -20.04 15.71 -18.10
C VAL A 651 -19.31 16.73 -17.21
N GLY A 652 -19.55 16.63 -15.90
CA GLY A 652 -18.95 17.48 -14.88
C GLY A 652 -19.82 18.70 -14.49
N ARG A 653 -19.72 19.14 -13.23
CA ARG A 653 -20.63 20.13 -12.62
C ARG A 653 -20.44 21.58 -13.09
N ARG A 654 -19.70 21.83 -14.17
CA ARG A 654 -19.34 23.20 -14.59
C ARG A 654 -20.53 24.01 -15.11
N CYS A 655 -21.62 23.35 -15.51
CA CYS A 655 -22.72 23.97 -16.27
C CYS A 655 -24.10 23.99 -15.58
N GLY A 656 -24.17 23.81 -14.26
CA GLY A 656 -25.32 24.29 -13.44
C GLY A 656 -26.43 23.31 -13.10
N SER A 657 -26.54 22.16 -13.76
CA SER A 657 -27.25 20.98 -13.23
C SER A 657 -26.25 19.83 -13.19
N GLY A 658 -26.30 18.95 -12.20
CA GLY A 658 -25.40 17.80 -12.15
C GLY A 658 -25.62 16.78 -13.29
N GLU A 659 -26.40 17.12 -14.32
CA GLU A 659 -26.79 16.25 -15.42
C GLU A 659 -25.79 16.34 -16.58
N SER A 660 -25.43 15.17 -17.12
CA SER A 660 -24.69 15.06 -18.37
C SER A 660 -25.58 15.45 -19.55
N ARG A 661 -25.04 16.19 -20.51
CA ARG A 661 -25.74 16.47 -21.78
C ARG A 661 -25.13 15.63 -22.89
N THR A 662 -25.98 14.87 -23.56
CA THR A 662 -25.56 14.03 -24.69
C THR A 662 -25.97 14.66 -26.02
N VAL A 663 -25.06 14.65 -26.99
CA VAL A 663 -25.28 15.16 -28.35
C VAL A 663 -24.85 14.10 -29.36
N SER A 664 -25.77 13.66 -30.22
CA SER A 664 -25.44 12.79 -31.35
C SER A 664 -24.87 13.62 -32.50
N VAL A 665 -23.80 13.12 -33.11
CA VAL A 665 -23.20 13.68 -34.32
C VAL A 665 -23.23 12.64 -35.45
N PRO A 666 -23.54 13.03 -36.69
CA PRO A 666 -23.47 12.15 -37.84
C PRO A 666 -22.01 11.86 -38.23
N ALA A 667 -21.82 10.94 -39.17
CA ALA A 667 -20.54 10.82 -39.89
C ALA A 667 -20.23 12.15 -40.63
N GLY A 668 -18.97 12.52 -40.68
CA GLY A 668 -18.46 13.76 -41.27
C GLY A 668 -18.29 14.91 -40.26
N PRO A 669 -18.02 16.12 -40.77
CA PRO A 669 -17.75 17.30 -39.96
C PRO A 669 -19.02 17.85 -39.29
N SER A 670 -18.93 18.14 -37.98
CA SER A 670 -19.99 18.71 -37.15
C SER A 670 -19.44 19.76 -36.19
N VAL A 671 -20.29 20.67 -35.71
CA VAL A 671 -19.93 21.60 -34.62
C VAL A 671 -21.02 21.56 -33.56
N VAL A 672 -20.63 21.27 -32.33
CA VAL A 672 -21.53 21.20 -31.18
C VAL A 672 -21.05 22.11 -30.05
N THR A 673 -21.96 22.44 -29.14
CA THR A 673 -21.66 23.22 -27.93
C THR A 673 -22.12 22.43 -26.70
N PRO A 674 -21.39 22.48 -25.57
CA PRO A 674 -21.78 21.75 -24.37
C PRO A 674 -23.15 22.15 -23.84
N MET A 675 -23.52 23.42 -23.89
CA MET A 675 -24.87 23.90 -23.58
C MET A 675 -25.40 24.80 -24.72
N SER A 676 -26.62 24.56 -25.18
CA SER A 676 -27.30 25.48 -26.08
C SER A 676 -27.78 26.68 -25.27
N GLY A 677 -27.36 27.90 -25.64
CA GLY A 677 -28.10 29.09 -25.23
C GLY A 677 -29.56 28.93 -25.68
N SER A 678 -30.52 29.32 -24.85
CA SER A 678 -31.94 29.32 -25.20
C SER A 678 -32.17 30.24 -26.40
N ALA A 679 -32.06 29.70 -27.62
CA ALA A 679 -32.62 30.35 -28.80
C ALA A 679 -34.14 30.14 -28.70
N GLY A 680 -34.84 31.17 -28.25
CA GLY A 680 -36.29 31.18 -28.18
C GLY A 680 -36.87 30.71 -29.50
N SER A 681 -37.66 29.64 -29.45
CA SER A 681 -38.46 29.17 -30.56
C SER A 681 -39.51 30.23 -30.89
N VAL A 682 -39.21 31.12 -31.83
CA VAL A 682 -40.24 31.93 -32.48
C VAL A 682 -41.02 30.99 -33.39
N LYS A 683 -42.01 30.28 -32.81
CA LYS A 683 -43.10 29.71 -33.57
C LYS A 683 -43.83 30.87 -34.26
N ARG A 684 -43.59 31.03 -35.56
CA ARG A 684 -44.42 31.82 -36.46
C ARG A 684 -45.86 31.28 -36.37
N ARG A 685 -46.70 31.93 -35.58
CA ARG A 685 -48.15 31.78 -35.64
C ARG A 685 -48.69 32.91 -36.52
N ALA A 686 -49.11 32.55 -37.73
CA ALA A 686 -49.88 33.43 -38.58
C ALA A 686 -51.28 33.64 -37.98
N LYS A 687 -51.73 34.89 -37.87
CA LYS A 687 -53.14 35.32 -37.96
C LYS A 687 -53.19 36.86 -38.19
N PRO A 688 -54.30 37.39 -38.75
CA PRO A 688 -54.27 38.32 -39.88
C PRO A 688 -54.31 39.81 -39.52
N ARG A 689 -54.16 40.62 -40.58
CA ARG A 689 -54.09 42.08 -40.64
C ARG A 689 -55.25 42.85 -39.97
N SER A 690 -54.82 43.81 -39.14
CA SER A 690 -55.04 45.27 -39.20
C SER A 690 -56.38 45.95 -38.81
N ARG A 691 -56.17 47.02 -38.03
CA ARG A 691 -56.84 48.35 -37.92
C ARG A 691 -57.84 48.54 -36.77
N GLY A 692 -57.56 49.55 -35.95
CA GLY A 692 -58.54 50.15 -35.03
C GLY A 692 -57.95 50.92 -33.84
N ASN A 693 -57.59 52.19 -34.08
CA ASN A 693 -57.75 53.39 -33.25
C ASN A 693 -57.63 53.40 -31.69
N HIS A 694 -56.84 54.39 -31.25
CA HIS A 694 -57.09 55.38 -30.19
C HIS A 694 -56.92 55.08 -28.68
N ARG A 695 -56.21 56.06 -28.06
CA ARG A 695 -56.34 56.68 -26.72
C ARG A 695 -55.50 56.16 -25.54
N SER A 696 -54.42 56.92 -25.30
CA SER A 696 -54.04 57.62 -24.06
C SER A 696 -54.45 57.09 -22.67
N ARG A 697 -53.44 56.96 -21.79
CA ARG A 697 -53.33 57.51 -20.41
C ARG A 697 -52.04 56.93 -19.77
N ARG A 698 -50.96 57.70 -19.56
CA ARG A 698 -50.60 58.55 -18.39
C ARG A 698 -50.89 57.94 -17.00
N SER A 699 -49.82 57.49 -16.32
CA SER A 699 -49.42 57.81 -14.93
C SER A 699 -48.09 57.07 -14.64
N SER A 700 -46.90 57.64 -14.43
CA SER A 700 -46.38 58.62 -13.45
C SER A 700 -46.40 58.17 -11.98
N SER A 701 -45.25 57.69 -11.49
CA SER A 701 -44.63 57.93 -10.15
C SER A 701 -43.39 57.03 -10.07
N ASN A 702 -42.12 57.44 -10.05
CA ASN A 702 -41.37 58.54 -9.44
C ASN A 702 -41.24 58.47 -7.90
N ARG A 703 -40.07 58.00 -7.43
CA ARG A 703 -39.26 58.44 -6.25
C ARG A 703 -38.08 57.46 -6.12
N SER A 704 -36.81 57.82 -6.36
CA SER A 704 -35.89 58.63 -5.52
C SER A 704 -35.77 58.05 -4.09
N ARG A 705 -34.61 57.87 -3.43
CA ARG A 705 -33.35 58.63 -3.49
C ARG A 705 -32.35 58.02 -2.46
N ARG A 706 -31.09 58.48 -2.53
CA ARG A 706 -29.99 58.47 -1.54
C ARG A 706 -29.14 57.19 -1.46
N SER A 707 -27.85 57.15 -1.82
CA SER A 707 -26.68 58.04 -1.62
C SER A 707 -26.21 58.17 -0.17
N ARG A 708 -25.07 57.56 0.14
CA ARG A 708 -24.06 58.07 1.08
C ARG A 708 -22.66 57.66 0.62
N SER A 709 -21.81 58.68 0.48
CA SER A 709 -20.39 58.65 0.15
C SER A 709 -19.60 59.18 1.35
N VAL A 710 -18.46 58.58 1.68
CA VAL A 710 -17.30 59.15 2.42
C VAL A 710 -16.12 58.23 1.99
N ARG A 711 -15.17 58.55 1.07
CA ARG A 711 -14.06 59.54 1.03
C ARG A 711 -13.18 59.46 2.30
N ARG A 712 -11.90 59.10 2.29
CA ARG A 712 -10.72 59.65 1.57
C ARG A 712 -9.48 58.76 1.90
N ASP A 713 -8.60 58.48 0.93
CA ASP A 713 -7.23 59.04 0.71
C ASP A 713 -6.19 58.53 1.73
N HIS A 714 -4.89 58.32 1.50
CA HIS A 714 -3.96 58.27 0.37
C HIS A 714 -2.65 57.68 0.94
N GLY A 715 -1.79 57.06 0.14
CA GLY A 715 -0.43 56.72 0.57
C GLY A 715 0.35 55.89 -0.45
N SER A 716 1.14 56.56 -1.27
CA SER A 716 2.04 56.03 -2.31
C SER A 716 3.47 55.89 -1.75
N ILE A 717 4.38 55.32 -2.58
CA ILE A 717 5.87 55.38 -2.55
C ILE A 717 6.49 54.15 -1.82
N ARG A 718 7.47 53.36 -2.32
CA ARG A 718 8.57 53.53 -3.31
C ARG A 718 9.06 52.17 -3.86
N SER A 719 9.68 52.21 -5.03
CA SER A 719 10.54 51.18 -5.62
C SER A 719 12.00 51.26 -5.15
N SER A 720 12.78 50.26 -5.62
CA SER A 720 14.23 50.16 -5.90
C SER A 720 15.17 49.64 -4.81
N ALA A 721 15.66 48.41 -4.98
CA ALA A 721 17.04 48.04 -5.33
C ALA A 721 17.08 46.55 -5.70
#